data_AF-A0A936ZQM9-F1
#
_entry.id   AF-A0A936ZQM9-F1
#
_cell.length_a   1.000
_cell.length_b   1.000
_cell.length_c   1.000
_cell.angle_alpha   90.00
_cell.angle_beta   90.00
_cell.angle_gamma   90.00
#
_symmetry.space_group_name_H-M   'P 1'
#
loop_
_entity.id
_entity.type
_entity.pdbx_description
1 polymer ?
#
loop_
_entity_poly.entity_id
_entity_poly.type
_entity_poly.pdbx_seq_one_letter_code
_entity_poly.pdbx_strand_id
1 'polypeptide(L)'
;MSGTDPSFDGVIGDTWRESRPSWLPPRQRSASPNVVFIVLDDVGYADLGCYGSEIRTPHIDAMAARGLQYNNFHVTSMCSPTRACLLTGRNAHAVGMGFLADFDSGYPGYRGHVSTHAATLAEMLRDHGFSTLAAGKWHLTPAAEISHGGPFRHWPTERGFDRWFGFQGALADQWHPDLYEDKCPLPPAAGGGKHLSEQLVDRASRYLVDHRVAHTGSPFFLYLAFGAAHWPHQVPAGAIEHYRGRYDRGWDVLRRQRFERQLELGIVPPGTRLPPSNPGVPAWDSLTADERTVCARFMETYAAFVEHTDEQIGRLRAQLERLDLAQDTLVVLLSDNGASPEGGRIGTVNTRKHFFYEPEPVAEPLALADRMGGEDSFSHYPVGWAQASNTPLKWYKTHTHGGGVRAPLVVDWPAGIRRPGLRTQFHHVTDIVPTVLEIAGLGAPAVYRGTPQLPIQGTSLRYTFDEPQAPTRKPSQYFELLGNRGIWQDGWKALTHHVAGTRFEDDVWELYHLDRDFSECVDLAREQPERLAALRQLFEREARAHSVLPLDDRLFERIAARMQSAPTEYLYYPGMSRTDRLRSPNLTGRSHRFTADVELDGPRTQGVLLCAGTAFCGYTWFVRDGRLVHEYVFSPGVHEHIEAVLPPKPARVRLAYEFRKTGPTSGETTLSIDGQVLATGRISRTWPSRALNTGMLCGRDAGTRKSPDYEPPFAFTGVLHEVRVHLGDDLEGDPYAHYRSYRTGDED
;
A
#
# COMPACT_ATOMS: atom_id res chain seq x y z
N MET A 1 50.17 15.00 11.15
CA MET A 1 48.70 14.88 11.25
C MET A 1 48.12 15.13 9.86
N SER A 2 48.01 14.11 9.02
CA SER A 2 47.36 14.21 7.71
C SER A 2 45.95 13.66 7.84
N GLY A 3 45.05 14.52 8.29
CA GLY A 3 43.62 14.27 8.41
C GLY A 3 42.86 15.47 7.88
N THR A 4 43.23 15.96 6.69
CA THR A 4 42.48 17.02 6.01
C THR A 4 41.23 16.38 5.43
N ASP A 5 40.07 16.90 5.83
CA ASP A 5 38.80 16.68 5.13
C ASP A 5 39.03 16.93 3.63
N PRO A 6 38.83 15.93 2.75
CA PRO A 6 39.08 16.08 1.32
C PRO A 6 38.19 17.15 0.65
N SER A 7 37.15 17.64 1.34
CA SER A 7 36.30 18.75 0.88
C SER A 7 36.84 20.15 1.23
N PHE A 8 37.89 20.25 2.05
CA PHE A 8 38.48 21.53 2.44
C PHE A 8 39.48 22.04 1.40
N ASP A 9 39.05 22.99 0.58
CA ASP A 9 39.90 23.69 -0.42
C ASP A 9 40.64 24.92 0.17
N GLY A 10 40.76 24.96 1.50
CA GLY A 10 41.43 26.04 2.22
C GLY A 10 42.90 25.75 2.45
N VAL A 11 43.53 26.57 3.31
CA VAL A 11 44.89 26.37 3.79
C VAL A 11 44.86 26.33 5.31
N ILE A 12 45.55 25.38 5.93
CA ILE A 12 45.70 25.31 7.40
C ILE A 12 47.15 25.63 7.73
N GLY A 13 47.37 26.76 8.40
CA GLY A 13 48.65 27.13 9.02
C GLY A 13 48.62 26.97 10.53
N ASP A 14 49.69 27.36 11.23
CA ASP A 14 49.80 27.17 12.68
C ASP A 14 48.84 28.09 13.46
N THR A 15 48.41 29.19 12.85
CA THR A 15 47.41 30.10 13.38
C THR A 15 46.32 30.41 12.35
N TRP A 16 45.17 30.94 12.78
CA TRP A 16 44.12 31.40 11.86
C TRP A 16 44.61 32.50 10.90
N ARG A 17 45.70 33.21 11.25
CA ARG A 17 46.32 34.23 10.39
C ARG A 17 47.10 33.64 9.23
N GLU A 18 47.56 32.41 9.37
CA GLU A 18 48.28 31.63 8.34
C GLU A 18 47.34 30.66 7.62
N SER A 19 46.08 30.58 8.06
CA SER A 19 45.07 29.71 7.49
C SER A 19 44.16 30.50 6.54
N ARG A 20 43.74 29.86 5.45
CA ARG A 20 42.67 30.34 4.56
C ARG A 20 41.46 29.45 4.76
N PRO A 21 40.33 29.95 5.28
CA PRO A 21 39.12 29.16 5.32
C PRO A 21 38.66 28.87 3.88
N SER A 22 38.07 27.70 3.68
CA SER A 22 37.24 27.40 2.51
C SER A 22 35.84 27.11 3.00
N TRP A 23 34.85 27.62 2.28
CA TRP A 23 33.44 27.44 2.56
C TRP A 23 32.85 26.60 1.44
N LEU A 24 31.87 25.74 1.77
CA LEU A 24 31.12 25.05 0.73
C LEU A 24 30.47 26.11 -0.18
N PRO A 25 30.56 25.96 -1.51
CA PRO A 25 29.88 26.88 -2.41
C PRO A 25 28.37 26.84 -2.11
N PRO A 26 27.66 27.98 -2.22
CA PRO A 26 26.21 27.98 -2.11
C PRO A 26 25.63 26.99 -3.14
N ARG A 27 24.53 26.31 -2.79
CA ARG A 27 23.81 25.41 -3.72
C ARG A 27 23.59 26.15 -5.04
N GLN A 28 24.24 25.69 -6.09
CA GLN A 28 24.14 26.33 -7.40
C GLN A 28 22.76 26.07 -8.00
N ARG A 29 22.29 27.03 -8.80
CA ARG A 29 21.13 26.81 -9.65
C ARG A 29 21.42 25.64 -10.59
N SER A 30 20.61 24.59 -10.52
CA SER A 30 20.71 23.48 -11.45
C SER A 30 19.89 23.80 -12.70
N ALA A 31 20.35 23.31 -13.86
CA ALA A 31 19.53 23.25 -15.06
C ALA A 31 18.61 22.02 -15.08
N SER A 32 18.71 21.13 -14.10
CA SER A 32 17.82 19.97 -13.97
C SER A 32 16.40 20.42 -13.60
N PRO A 33 15.36 19.82 -14.22
CA PRO A 33 13.98 20.11 -13.84
C PRO A 33 13.67 19.58 -12.44
N ASN A 34 12.60 20.10 -11.83
CA ASN A 34 12.00 19.45 -10.68
C ASN A 34 11.35 18.14 -11.08
N VAL A 35 11.19 17.22 -10.14
CA VAL A 35 10.58 15.91 -10.38
C VAL A 35 9.45 15.68 -9.38
N VAL A 36 8.28 15.29 -9.86
CA VAL A 36 7.14 14.86 -9.04
C VAL A 36 6.72 13.48 -9.49
N PHE A 37 6.73 12.52 -8.58
CA PHE A 37 6.05 11.24 -8.79
C PHE A 37 4.70 11.29 -8.10
N ILE A 38 3.64 10.95 -8.83
CA ILE A 38 2.30 10.73 -8.31
C ILE A 38 1.98 9.25 -8.46
N VAL A 39 1.77 8.55 -7.35
CA VAL A 39 1.48 7.12 -7.35
C VAL A 39 0.07 6.88 -6.82
N LEU A 40 -0.78 6.32 -7.67
CA LEU A 40 -2.07 5.77 -7.33
C LEU A 40 -1.91 4.31 -6.87
N ASP A 41 -2.81 3.85 -6.02
CA ASP A 41 -2.77 2.56 -5.34
C ASP A 41 -3.97 1.72 -5.81
N ASP A 42 -3.75 0.59 -6.48
CA ASP A 42 -4.80 -0.29 -7.03
C ASP A 42 -5.76 0.33 -8.07
N VAL A 43 -5.43 1.48 -8.68
CA VAL A 43 -6.25 2.06 -9.77
C VAL A 43 -6.06 1.24 -11.04
N GLY A 44 -7.16 0.74 -11.60
CA GLY A 44 -7.15 -0.11 -12.79
C GLY A 44 -6.77 0.63 -14.07
N TYR A 45 -6.35 -0.12 -15.08
CA TYR A 45 -5.90 0.41 -16.37
C TYR A 45 -6.93 1.34 -17.04
N ALA A 46 -8.22 1.06 -16.88
CA ALA A 46 -9.34 1.74 -17.53
C ALA A 46 -10.15 2.64 -16.60
N ASP A 47 -9.60 3.04 -15.46
CA ASP A 47 -10.33 3.86 -14.47
C ASP A 47 -10.16 5.38 -14.67
N LEU A 48 -9.20 5.81 -15.50
CA LEU A 48 -8.96 7.22 -15.81
C LEU A 48 -9.66 7.63 -17.10
N GLY A 49 -10.17 8.86 -17.17
CA GLY A 49 -10.92 9.38 -18.33
C GLY A 49 -10.12 9.30 -19.63
N CYS A 50 -8.84 9.67 -19.60
CA CYS A 50 -7.90 9.54 -20.70
C CYS A 50 -7.65 8.07 -21.13
N TYR A 51 -7.96 7.08 -20.29
CA TYR A 51 -7.90 5.64 -20.61
C TYR A 51 -9.29 5.04 -20.92
N GLY A 52 -10.30 5.89 -21.14
CA GLY A 52 -11.64 5.50 -21.59
C GLY A 52 -12.68 5.33 -20.49
N SER A 53 -12.36 5.73 -19.27
CA SER A 53 -13.30 5.71 -18.13
C SER A 53 -14.36 6.80 -18.23
N GLU A 54 -15.50 6.53 -17.59
CA GLU A 54 -16.54 7.49 -17.25
C GLU A 54 -16.28 8.27 -15.96
N ILE A 55 -15.34 7.80 -15.12
CA ILE A 55 -14.96 8.47 -13.88
C ILE A 55 -14.38 9.85 -14.22
N ARG A 56 -14.77 10.87 -13.47
CA ARG A 56 -14.33 12.25 -13.71
C ARG A 56 -12.91 12.43 -13.17
N THR A 57 -11.92 12.46 -14.08
CA THR A 57 -10.52 12.76 -13.75
C THR A 57 -9.96 13.93 -14.58
N PRO A 58 -10.62 15.11 -14.56
CA PRO A 58 -10.26 16.21 -15.46
C PRO A 58 -8.82 16.71 -15.31
N HIS A 59 -8.21 16.62 -14.12
CA HIS A 59 -6.84 17.09 -13.92
C HIS A 59 -5.81 16.13 -14.52
N ILE A 60 -5.99 14.82 -14.33
CA ILE A 60 -5.18 13.78 -14.97
C ILE A 60 -5.39 13.80 -16.48
N ASP A 61 -6.64 13.97 -16.95
CA ASP A 61 -6.95 14.04 -18.38
C ASP A 61 -6.27 15.24 -19.03
N ALA A 62 -6.26 16.40 -18.36
CA ALA A 62 -5.54 17.57 -18.82
C ALA A 62 -4.02 17.40 -18.80
N MET A 63 -3.46 16.57 -17.90
CA MET A 63 -2.04 16.19 -17.93
C MET A 63 -1.74 15.29 -19.14
N ALA A 64 -2.57 14.28 -19.38
CA ALA A 64 -2.40 13.37 -20.52
C ALA A 64 -2.51 14.10 -21.86
N ALA A 65 -3.46 15.04 -21.99
CA ALA A 65 -3.68 15.79 -23.23
C ALA A 65 -2.50 16.70 -23.62
N ARG A 66 -1.77 17.25 -22.65
CA ARG A 66 -0.60 18.11 -22.90
C ARG A 66 0.74 17.39 -22.76
N GLY A 67 0.72 16.17 -22.24
CA GLY A 67 1.89 15.35 -21.94
C GLY A 67 1.95 14.10 -22.81
N LEU A 68 2.58 13.06 -22.27
CA LEU A 68 2.70 11.74 -22.88
C LEU A 68 1.80 10.76 -22.14
N GLN A 69 1.10 9.93 -22.89
CA GLN A 69 0.25 8.87 -22.34
C GLN A 69 0.75 7.52 -22.86
N TYR A 70 1.05 6.57 -21.98
CA TYR A 70 1.61 5.27 -22.36
C TYR A 70 0.56 4.16 -22.21
N ASN A 71 0.18 3.52 -23.32
CA ASN A 71 -0.79 2.42 -23.29
C ASN A 71 -0.16 1.04 -23.06
N ASN A 72 1.18 0.94 -23.10
CA ASN A 72 1.95 -0.31 -22.99
C ASN A 72 3.02 -0.24 -21.88
N PHE A 73 2.70 0.48 -20.79
CA PHE A 73 3.52 0.57 -19.59
C PHE A 73 3.16 -0.51 -18.59
N HIS A 74 4.17 -1.08 -17.95
CA HIS A 74 4.03 -2.19 -17.02
C HIS A 74 4.64 -1.89 -15.65
N VAL A 75 4.05 -2.49 -14.65
CA VAL A 75 4.45 -2.50 -13.25
C VAL A 75 4.58 -3.95 -12.79
N THR A 76 4.96 -4.16 -11.53
CA THR A 76 4.76 -5.48 -10.94
C THR A 76 3.28 -5.65 -10.59
N SER A 77 2.83 -6.87 -10.29
CA SER A 77 1.43 -7.12 -9.93
C SER A 77 1.10 -6.82 -8.46
N MET A 78 1.95 -6.07 -7.75
CA MET A 78 1.76 -5.71 -6.34
C MET A 78 2.50 -4.43 -5.91
N CYS A 79 1.97 -3.77 -4.88
CA CYS A 79 2.41 -2.44 -4.44
C CYS A 79 3.88 -2.34 -3.99
N SER A 80 4.35 -3.09 -2.97
CA SER A 80 5.76 -2.99 -2.51
C SER A 80 6.77 -3.30 -3.61
N PRO A 81 6.63 -4.39 -4.39
CA PRO A 81 7.56 -4.67 -5.47
C PRO A 81 7.61 -3.57 -6.54
N THR A 82 6.46 -2.99 -6.93
CA THR A 82 6.42 -1.85 -7.86
C THR A 82 7.12 -0.63 -7.30
N ARG A 83 6.85 -0.26 -6.04
CA ARG A 83 7.46 0.92 -5.40
C ARG A 83 8.97 0.78 -5.27
N ALA A 84 9.46 -0.44 -4.98
CA ALA A 84 10.88 -0.75 -4.99
C ALA A 84 11.50 -0.55 -6.39
N CYS A 85 10.82 -1.00 -7.44
CA CYS A 85 11.28 -0.79 -8.81
C CYS A 85 11.28 0.70 -9.19
N LEU A 86 10.20 1.43 -8.88
CA LEU A 86 10.02 2.84 -9.19
C LEU A 86 11.11 3.71 -8.56
N LEU A 87 11.53 3.39 -7.34
CA LEU A 87 12.51 4.19 -6.62
C LEU A 87 13.95 3.75 -6.89
N THR A 88 14.20 2.58 -7.48
CA THR A 88 15.58 2.07 -7.68
C THR A 88 15.98 1.87 -9.14
N GLY A 89 15.02 1.81 -10.07
CA GLY A 89 15.29 1.48 -11.47
C GLY A 89 15.74 0.02 -11.70
N ARG A 90 15.46 -0.85 -10.74
CA ARG A 90 15.91 -2.25 -10.69
C ARG A 90 14.73 -3.17 -10.38
N ASN A 91 14.79 -4.41 -10.83
CA ASN A 91 13.73 -5.37 -10.60
C ASN A 91 13.58 -5.71 -9.11
N ALA A 92 12.34 -5.98 -8.69
CA ALA A 92 11.98 -6.09 -7.28
C ALA A 92 12.77 -7.19 -6.54
N HIS A 93 12.87 -8.38 -7.13
CA HIS A 93 13.66 -9.49 -6.58
C HIS A 93 15.15 -9.15 -6.46
N ALA A 94 15.72 -8.45 -7.45
CA ALA A 94 17.13 -8.10 -7.41
C ALA A 94 17.48 -7.18 -6.23
N VAL A 95 16.50 -6.41 -5.73
CA VAL A 95 16.67 -5.52 -4.59
C VAL A 95 16.10 -6.08 -3.29
N GLY A 96 15.59 -7.31 -3.26
CA GLY A 96 15.08 -7.98 -2.06
C GLY A 96 13.59 -7.80 -1.78
N MET A 97 12.83 -7.24 -2.73
CA MET A 97 11.40 -6.95 -2.62
C MET A 97 10.56 -7.80 -3.58
N GLY A 98 10.72 -9.12 -3.58
CA GLY A 98 9.92 -10.04 -4.40
C GLY A 98 8.45 -10.17 -3.98
N PHE A 99 8.09 -9.69 -2.79
CA PHE A 99 6.71 -9.65 -2.29
C PHE A 99 6.50 -8.40 -1.42
N LEU A 100 5.47 -8.40 -0.56
CA LEU A 100 5.18 -7.30 0.37
C LEU A 100 6.27 -7.12 1.43
N ALA A 101 6.52 -5.87 1.81
CA ALA A 101 7.52 -5.51 2.84
C ALA A 101 7.20 -6.11 4.23
N ASP A 102 5.95 -6.50 4.46
CA ASP A 102 5.52 -7.17 5.68
C ASP A 102 6.08 -8.60 5.84
N PHE A 103 6.66 -9.17 4.77
CA PHE A 103 7.07 -10.56 4.69
C PHE A 103 8.57 -10.67 4.39
N ASP A 104 9.30 -11.31 5.31
CA ASP A 104 10.68 -11.76 5.09
C ASP A 104 10.67 -13.29 5.13
N SER A 105 11.02 -13.91 4.00
CA SER A 105 11.10 -15.38 3.88
C SER A 105 12.51 -15.92 4.07
N GLY A 106 13.49 -15.05 4.32
CA GLY A 106 14.88 -15.42 4.52
C GLY A 106 15.72 -15.52 3.23
N TYR A 107 15.11 -15.44 2.05
CA TYR A 107 15.82 -15.51 0.78
C TYR A 107 16.27 -14.12 0.29
N PRO A 108 17.42 -14.00 -0.41
CA PRO A 108 17.92 -12.71 -0.88
C PRO A 108 16.91 -11.87 -1.68
N GLY A 109 16.09 -12.51 -2.53
CA GLY A 109 15.06 -11.82 -3.31
C GLY A 109 13.77 -11.48 -2.57
N TYR A 110 13.58 -12.01 -1.35
CA TYR A 110 12.33 -11.95 -0.59
C TYR A 110 12.58 -11.56 0.88
N ARG A 111 13.38 -10.51 1.07
CA ARG A 111 13.74 -9.95 2.38
C ARG A 111 12.75 -8.92 2.92
N GLY A 112 11.81 -8.47 2.09
CA GLY A 112 10.82 -7.45 2.46
C GLY A 112 11.41 -6.05 2.64
N HIS A 113 12.63 -5.80 2.14
CA HIS A 113 13.27 -4.48 2.11
C HIS A 113 14.14 -4.29 0.88
N VAL A 114 14.34 -3.02 0.52
CA VAL A 114 15.28 -2.61 -0.54
C VAL A 114 16.71 -2.69 0.00
N SER A 115 17.53 -3.51 -0.64
CA SER A 115 18.97 -3.66 -0.35
C SER A 115 19.74 -2.34 -0.43
N THR A 116 20.75 -2.18 0.42
CA THR A 116 21.68 -1.03 0.38
C THR A 116 22.59 -1.01 -0.86
N HIS A 117 22.62 -2.11 -1.62
CA HIS A 117 23.23 -2.18 -2.95
C HIS A 117 22.33 -1.56 -4.04
N ALA A 118 21.16 -1.04 -3.69
CA ALA A 118 20.23 -0.38 -4.60
C ALA A 118 19.84 1.01 -4.06
N ALA A 119 20.73 1.98 -4.27
CA ALA A 119 20.48 3.37 -3.96
C ALA A 119 19.19 3.84 -4.64
N THR A 120 18.34 4.52 -3.87
CA THR A 120 17.08 5.06 -4.38
C THR A 120 17.34 6.31 -5.23
N LEU A 121 16.37 6.69 -6.06
CA LEU A 121 16.40 7.94 -6.80
C LEU A 121 16.56 9.14 -5.86
N ALA A 122 15.89 9.12 -4.71
CA ALA A 122 16.06 10.17 -3.70
C ALA A 122 17.51 10.24 -3.19
N GLU A 123 18.13 9.11 -2.87
CA GLU A 123 19.54 9.05 -2.47
C GLU A 123 20.47 9.60 -3.56
N MET A 124 20.23 9.23 -4.81
CA MET A 124 21.02 9.67 -5.96
C MET A 124 20.85 11.17 -6.24
N LEU A 125 19.62 11.71 -6.17
CA LEU A 125 19.32 13.11 -6.45
C LEU A 125 19.75 14.05 -5.32
N ARG A 126 19.62 13.62 -4.05
CA ARG A 126 20.00 14.43 -2.88
C ARG A 126 21.49 14.81 -2.92
N ASP A 127 22.35 13.88 -3.31
CA ASP A 127 23.79 14.10 -3.44
C ASP A 127 24.13 15.07 -4.61
N HIS A 128 23.16 15.36 -5.49
CA HIS A 128 23.25 16.33 -6.59
C HIS A 128 22.43 17.61 -6.32
N GLY A 129 22.15 17.92 -5.04
CA GLY A 129 21.60 19.21 -4.64
C GLY A 129 20.07 19.31 -4.67
N PHE A 130 19.36 18.22 -4.95
CA PHE A 130 17.90 18.20 -4.84
C PHE A 130 17.47 18.30 -3.37
N SER A 131 16.35 18.97 -3.10
CA SER A 131 15.54 18.66 -1.92
C SER A 131 14.72 17.41 -2.21
N THR A 132 14.74 16.42 -1.32
CA THR A 132 13.97 15.18 -1.50
C THR A 132 12.83 15.12 -0.51
N LEU A 133 11.60 15.14 -1.03
CA LEU A 133 10.38 15.32 -0.27
C LEU A 133 9.46 14.13 -0.56
N ALA A 134 8.78 13.60 0.46
CA ALA A 134 7.81 12.53 0.27
C ALA A 134 6.53 12.77 1.07
N ALA A 135 5.38 12.41 0.48
CA ALA A 135 4.10 12.39 1.17
C ALA A 135 3.31 11.13 0.79
N GLY A 136 2.79 10.43 1.79
CA GLY A 136 1.87 9.31 1.64
C GLY A 136 2.49 7.92 1.84
N LYS A 137 1.95 6.93 1.13
CA LYS A 137 2.26 5.50 1.32
C LYS A 137 3.73 5.20 1.03
N TRP A 138 4.42 4.61 2.02
CA TRP A 138 5.78 4.13 1.83
C TRP A 138 5.82 2.67 1.38
N HIS A 139 5.40 1.75 2.25
CA HIS A 139 5.29 0.31 2.01
C HIS A 139 6.58 -0.40 1.55
N LEU A 140 7.73 0.09 2.02
CA LEU A 140 9.07 -0.51 1.80
C LEU A 140 9.88 -0.71 3.10
N THR A 141 9.27 -0.46 4.26
CA THR A 141 9.87 -0.72 5.57
C THR A 141 9.42 -2.09 6.08
N PRO A 142 10.35 -2.99 6.45
CA PRO A 142 9.99 -4.24 7.08
C PRO A 142 9.16 -4.02 8.33
N ALA A 143 8.13 -4.83 8.54
CA ALA A 143 7.29 -4.72 9.74
C ALA A 143 8.07 -4.76 11.08
N ALA A 144 9.29 -5.32 11.11
CA ALA A 144 10.14 -5.33 12.30
C ALA A 144 10.73 -3.95 12.66
N GLU A 145 10.88 -3.07 11.67
CA GLU A 145 11.50 -1.74 11.80
C GLU A 145 10.47 -0.60 11.95
N ILE A 146 9.17 -0.89 11.89
CA ILE A 146 8.11 0.12 12.08
C ILE A 146 7.95 0.44 13.57
N SER A 147 8.98 1.02 14.16
CA SER A 147 9.11 1.28 15.60
C SER A 147 9.61 2.70 15.86
N HIS A 148 9.08 3.35 16.90
CA HIS A 148 9.51 4.68 17.34
C HIS A 148 10.91 4.69 17.96
N GLY A 149 11.42 3.53 18.35
CA GLY A 149 12.78 3.36 18.85
C GLY A 149 13.83 3.08 17.76
N GLY A 150 13.43 2.98 16.49
CA GLY A 150 14.29 2.50 15.41
C GLY A 150 14.56 0.98 15.47
N PRO A 151 15.52 0.46 14.69
CA PRO A 151 16.38 1.21 13.77
C PRO A 151 15.61 1.67 12.52
N PHE A 152 15.78 2.91 12.09
CA PHE A 152 15.00 3.53 11.00
C PHE A 152 15.52 3.20 9.58
N ARG A 153 16.31 2.14 9.40
CA ARG A 153 17.17 1.93 8.22
C ARG A 153 16.42 1.97 6.89
N HIS A 154 15.22 1.41 6.86
CA HIS A 154 14.39 1.35 5.66
C HIS A 154 13.25 2.37 5.64
N TRP A 155 13.29 3.38 6.52
CA TRP A 155 12.33 4.48 6.50
C TRP A 155 12.66 5.47 5.38
N PRO A 156 11.69 6.24 4.87
CA PRO A 156 11.93 7.23 3.82
C PRO A 156 13.11 8.16 4.11
N THR A 157 13.22 8.61 5.36
CA THR A 157 14.27 9.54 5.81
C THR A 157 15.68 8.94 5.81
N GLU A 158 15.80 7.62 5.91
CA GLU A 158 17.07 6.89 5.78
C GLU A 158 17.29 6.33 4.36
N ARG A 159 16.26 6.39 3.51
CA ARG A 159 16.30 5.97 2.09
C ARG A 159 16.24 7.16 1.13
N GLY A 160 16.81 8.29 1.55
CA GLY A 160 17.14 9.42 0.68
C GLY A 160 16.24 10.64 0.79
N PHE A 161 15.09 10.57 1.47
CA PHE A 161 14.20 11.71 1.63
C PHE A 161 14.61 12.61 2.80
N ASP A 162 14.64 13.91 2.60
CA ASP A 162 14.91 14.89 3.66
C ASP A 162 13.71 15.06 4.58
N ARG A 163 12.49 14.98 4.03
CA ARG A 163 11.22 15.05 4.75
C ARG A 163 10.23 14.02 4.26
N TRP A 164 9.46 13.44 5.18
CA TRP A 164 8.36 12.54 4.86
C TRP A 164 7.15 12.74 5.77
N PHE A 165 5.96 12.57 5.21
CA PHE A 165 4.71 12.52 5.96
C PHE A 165 3.77 11.50 5.36
N GLY A 166 3.29 10.53 6.12
CA GLY A 166 2.45 9.49 5.57
C GLY A 166 2.33 8.27 6.47
N PHE A 167 2.13 7.10 5.87
CA PHE A 167 1.93 5.85 6.58
C PHE A 167 2.82 4.74 6.02
N GLN A 168 3.23 3.83 6.90
CA GLN A 168 4.21 2.79 6.57
C GLN A 168 3.58 1.56 5.90
N GLY A 169 2.38 1.17 6.32
CA GLY A 169 1.76 -0.11 5.96
C GLY A 169 1.12 -0.15 4.57
N ALA A 170 0.58 -1.33 4.24
CA ALA A 170 -0.08 -1.62 2.97
C ALA A 170 -1.34 -0.80 2.68
N LEU A 171 -2.00 -0.28 3.71
CA LEU A 171 -3.27 0.43 3.65
C LEU A 171 -3.38 1.41 4.81
N ALA A 172 -4.32 2.34 4.71
CA ALA A 172 -4.71 3.24 5.78
C ALA A 172 -6.22 3.49 5.73
N ASP A 173 -6.83 3.72 6.89
CA ASP A 173 -8.14 4.38 6.97
C ASP A 173 -7.99 5.82 6.46
N GLN A 174 -8.93 6.30 5.65
CA GLN A 174 -8.82 7.61 5.01
C GLN A 174 -9.22 8.77 5.94
N TRP A 175 -9.88 8.49 7.06
CA TRP A 175 -10.30 9.49 8.05
C TRP A 175 -9.45 9.42 9.31
N HIS A 176 -9.08 8.21 9.73
CA HIS A 176 -8.30 7.96 10.96
C HIS A 176 -6.99 7.20 10.69
N PRO A 177 -6.12 7.68 9.78
CA PRO A 177 -4.88 7.00 9.41
C PRO A 177 -3.82 6.99 10.51
N ASP A 178 -3.03 5.93 10.53
CA ASP A 178 -1.83 5.79 11.35
C ASP A 178 -0.65 6.57 10.74
N LEU A 179 -0.66 7.89 10.89
CA LEU A 179 0.31 8.79 10.25
C LEU A 179 1.61 8.98 11.03
N TYR A 180 2.63 9.37 10.28
CA TYR A 180 3.97 9.75 10.72
C TYR A 180 4.37 11.07 10.10
N GLU A 181 5.16 11.84 10.84
CA GLU A 181 5.99 12.91 10.32
C GLU A 181 7.46 12.55 10.59
N ASP A 182 8.21 12.37 9.50
CA ASP A 182 9.58 11.91 9.48
C ASP A 182 9.75 10.57 10.21
N LYS A 183 10.17 10.59 11.48
CA LYS A 183 10.36 9.39 12.32
C LYS A 183 9.36 9.32 13.49
N CYS A 184 8.48 10.31 13.59
CA CYS A 184 7.60 10.52 14.73
C CYS A 184 6.15 10.16 14.33
N PRO A 185 5.45 9.30 15.10
CA PRO A 185 4.05 9.04 14.86
C PRO A 185 3.24 10.27 15.25
N LEU A 186 2.18 10.54 14.50
CA LEU A 186 1.25 11.60 14.82
C LEU A 186 0.06 11.05 15.63
N PRO A 187 -0.53 11.86 16.52
CA PRO A 187 -1.78 11.47 17.15
C PRO A 187 -2.87 11.33 16.08
N PRO A 188 -3.80 10.37 16.18
CA PRO A 188 -4.82 10.17 15.12
C PRO A 188 -5.68 11.40 14.84
N ALA A 189 -5.93 12.24 15.85
CA ALA A 189 -6.64 13.52 15.72
C ALA A 189 -5.89 14.61 14.89
N ALA A 190 -4.63 14.39 14.51
CA ALA A 190 -3.81 15.39 13.81
C ALA A 190 -4.38 15.80 12.43
N GLY A 191 -5.24 14.99 11.84
CA GLY A 191 -5.90 15.27 10.56
C GLY A 191 -7.05 16.28 10.64
N GLY A 192 -7.54 16.63 11.84
CA GLY A 192 -8.62 17.59 12.01
C GLY A 192 -9.93 17.21 11.28
N GLY A 193 -10.18 15.92 11.08
CA GLY A 193 -11.33 15.42 10.33
C GLY A 193 -11.21 15.56 8.81
N LYS A 194 -10.01 15.81 8.27
CA LYS A 194 -9.77 15.83 6.82
C LYS A 194 -9.50 14.45 6.27
N HIS A 195 -9.97 14.22 5.05
CA HIS A 195 -9.66 13.04 4.28
C HIS A 195 -8.14 12.93 4.00
N LEU A 196 -7.58 11.72 4.01
CA LEU A 196 -6.14 11.46 3.90
C LEU A 196 -5.54 12.10 2.63
N SER A 197 -6.18 11.96 1.47
CA SER A 197 -5.70 12.59 0.22
C SER A 197 -5.51 14.11 0.35
N GLU A 198 -6.38 14.79 1.09
CA GLU A 198 -6.23 16.23 1.37
C GLU A 198 -5.04 16.50 2.29
N GLN A 199 -4.87 15.70 3.35
CA GLN A 199 -3.75 15.83 4.29
C GLN A 199 -2.40 15.64 3.58
N LEU A 200 -2.30 14.68 2.67
CA LEU A 200 -1.09 14.42 1.88
C LEU A 200 -0.75 15.60 0.97
N VAL A 201 -1.74 16.16 0.26
CA VAL A 201 -1.51 17.31 -0.63
C VAL A 201 -1.28 18.61 0.13
N ASP A 202 -1.95 18.82 1.27
CA ASP A 202 -1.66 19.93 2.19
C ASP A 202 -0.19 19.88 2.61
N ARG A 203 0.31 18.69 2.98
CA ARG A 203 1.69 18.53 3.41
C ARG A 203 2.68 18.71 2.27
N ALA A 204 2.45 18.05 1.13
CA ALA A 204 3.30 18.20 -0.05
C ALA A 204 3.38 19.68 -0.47
N SER A 205 2.26 20.39 -0.45
CA SER A 205 2.19 21.83 -0.76
C SER A 205 3.02 22.67 0.21
N ARG A 206 3.02 22.35 1.51
CA ARG A 206 3.88 23.01 2.51
C ARG A 206 5.35 22.75 2.23
N TYR A 207 5.74 21.50 1.97
CA TYR A 207 7.13 21.18 1.62
C TYR A 207 7.62 21.93 0.37
N LEU A 208 6.77 22.12 -0.64
CA LEU A 208 7.10 22.92 -1.82
C LEU A 208 7.31 24.41 -1.49
N VAL A 209 6.51 24.97 -0.57
CA VAL A 209 6.71 26.34 -0.07
C VAL A 209 8.03 26.45 0.67
N ASP A 210 8.28 25.55 1.62
CA ASP A 210 9.50 25.54 2.43
C ASP A 210 10.75 25.40 1.55
N HIS A 211 10.69 24.49 0.55
CA HIS A 211 11.75 24.34 -0.44
C HIS A 211 11.96 25.63 -1.24
N ARG A 212 10.90 26.24 -1.76
CA ARG A 212 10.99 27.47 -2.57
C ARG A 212 11.62 28.63 -1.78
N VAL A 213 11.33 28.72 -0.48
CA VAL A 213 11.89 29.74 0.42
C VAL A 213 13.35 29.44 0.77
N ALA A 214 13.67 28.19 1.15
CA ALA A 214 14.97 27.82 1.69
C ALA A 214 16.04 27.52 0.61
N HIS A 215 15.63 27.05 -0.57
CA HIS A 215 16.53 26.51 -1.60
C HIS A 215 16.27 27.14 -2.98
N THR A 216 16.21 28.48 -3.02
CA THR A 216 15.91 29.23 -4.24
C THR A 216 16.78 28.77 -5.43
N GLY A 217 16.13 28.22 -6.46
CA GLY A 217 16.79 27.80 -7.69
C GLY A 217 17.47 26.43 -7.66
N SER A 218 17.44 25.72 -6.52
CA SER A 218 17.73 24.28 -6.50
C SER A 218 16.49 23.49 -6.93
N PRO A 219 16.64 22.30 -7.55
CA PRO A 219 15.51 21.46 -7.89
C PRO A 219 15.00 20.67 -6.67
N PHE A 220 13.80 20.12 -6.78
CA PHE A 220 13.27 19.16 -5.80
C PHE A 220 12.82 17.85 -6.47
N PHE A 221 12.80 16.78 -5.69
CA PHE A 221 12.10 15.55 -6.00
C PHE A 221 11.00 15.32 -4.97
N LEU A 222 9.74 15.33 -5.41
CA LEU A 222 8.57 15.02 -4.58
C LEU A 222 8.00 13.66 -4.95
N TYR A 223 7.96 12.73 -4.00
CA TYR A 223 7.26 11.46 -4.11
C TYR A 223 5.92 11.56 -3.38
N LEU A 224 4.82 11.73 -4.11
CA LEU A 224 3.46 11.75 -3.59
C LEU A 224 2.74 10.44 -3.91
N ALA A 225 2.59 9.59 -2.90
CA ALA A 225 1.95 8.29 -3.02
C ALA A 225 0.63 8.25 -2.26
N PHE A 226 -0.49 8.29 -2.97
CA PHE A 226 -1.79 8.20 -2.33
C PHE A 226 -2.04 6.80 -1.74
N GLY A 227 -2.95 6.70 -0.78
CA GLY A 227 -3.62 5.44 -0.43
C GLY A 227 -4.82 5.16 -1.32
N ALA A 228 -5.16 6.10 -2.21
CA ALA A 228 -6.27 5.98 -3.14
C ALA A 228 -5.84 5.24 -4.42
N ALA A 229 -6.64 4.35 -4.98
CA ALA A 229 -7.99 3.97 -4.56
C ALA A 229 -8.04 2.60 -3.84
N HIS A 230 -6.97 2.20 -3.14
CA HIS A 230 -6.92 0.97 -2.35
C HIS A 230 -8.01 0.98 -1.26
N TRP A 231 -8.51 -0.20 -0.90
CA TRP A 231 -9.47 -0.34 0.19
C TRP A 231 -8.86 0.10 1.54
N PRO A 232 -9.67 0.64 2.46
CA PRO A 232 -11.11 0.85 2.34
C PRO A 232 -11.46 2.01 1.40
N HIS A 233 -12.46 1.82 0.53
CA HIS A 233 -13.00 2.92 -0.28
C HIS A 233 -13.80 3.83 0.64
N GLN A 234 -13.23 4.99 0.95
CA GLN A 234 -13.83 6.01 1.80
C GLN A 234 -13.71 7.36 1.10
N VAL A 235 -14.75 8.19 1.20
CA VAL A 235 -14.86 9.45 0.48
C VAL A 235 -15.58 10.50 1.32
N PRO A 236 -15.35 11.81 1.08
CA PRO A 236 -16.12 12.87 1.70
C PRO A 236 -17.63 12.71 1.51
N ALA A 237 -18.41 13.16 2.50
CA ALA A 237 -19.86 13.12 2.45
C ALA A 237 -20.39 13.82 1.19
N GLY A 238 -21.33 13.17 0.50
CA GLY A 238 -21.95 13.68 -0.73
C GLY A 238 -21.16 13.39 -2.01
N ALA A 239 -19.88 13.00 -1.96
CA ALA A 239 -19.08 12.74 -3.17
C ALA A 239 -19.66 11.60 -4.03
N ILE A 240 -20.25 10.58 -3.39
CA ILE A 240 -20.87 9.43 -4.06
C ILE A 240 -22.07 9.85 -4.92
N GLU A 241 -22.75 10.95 -4.57
CA GLU A 241 -23.95 11.40 -5.26
C GLU A 241 -23.69 11.86 -6.70
N HIS A 242 -22.44 12.20 -7.05
CA HIS A 242 -22.04 12.44 -8.43
C HIS A 242 -22.26 11.23 -9.36
N TYR A 243 -22.28 10.03 -8.79
CA TYR A 243 -22.35 8.77 -9.53
C TYR A 243 -23.66 8.01 -9.34
N ARG A 244 -24.64 8.56 -8.60
CA ARG A 244 -25.91 7.89 -8.32
C ARG A 244 -26.57 7.36 -9.61
N GLY A 245 -26.77 6.05 -9.67
CA GLY A 245 -27.40 5.35 -10.79
C GLY A 245 -26.50 5.17 -12.03
N ARG A 246 -25.25 5.66 -12.01
CA ARG A 246 -24.32 5.56 -13.15
C ARG A 246 -23.95 4.11 -13.47
N TYR A 247 -24.01 3.24 -12.46
CA TYR A 247 -23.53 1.86 -12.50
C TYR A 247 -24.64 0.80 -12.45
N ASP A 248 -25.92 1.20 -12.52
CA ASP A 248 -27.09 0.29 -12.46
C ASP A 248 -27.12 -0.74 -13.60
N ARG A 249 -26.49 -0.41 -14.72
CA ARG A 249 -26.38 -1.31 -15.89
C ARG A 249 -25.28 -2.36 -15.75
N GLY A 250 -24.48 -2.30 -14.69
CA GLY A 250 -23.53 -3.34 -14.33
C GLY A 250 -22.20 -3.33 -15.06
N TRP A 251 -21.28 -4.14 -14.53
CA TRP A 251 -19.91 -4.25 -15.03
C TRP A 251 -19.81 -4.83 -16.44
N ASP A 252 -20.74 -5.68 -16.89
CA ASP A 252 -20.71 -6.25 -18.25
C ASP A 252 -20.94 -5.17 -19.31
N VAL A 253 -21.90 -4.28 -19.04
CA VAL A 253 -22.17 -3.12 -19.91
C VAL A 253 -21.04 -2.11 -19.80
N LEU A 254 -20.58 -1.78 -18.58
CA LEU A 254 -19.52 -0.79 -18.39
C LEU A 254 -18.20 -1.24 -19.05
N ARG A 255 -17.81 -2.51 -18.88
CA ARG A 255 -16.63 -3.10 -19.52
C ARG A 255 -16.68 -2.95 -21.04
N ARG A 256 -17.85 -3.17 -21.66
CA ARG A 256 -18.02 -2.95 -23.10
C ARG A 256 -17.92 -1.48 -23.48
N GLN A 257 -18.55 -0.58 -22.72
CA GLN A 257 -18.48 0.87 -22.96
C GLN A 257 -17.06 1.40 -22.85
N ARG A 258 -16.31 0.99 -21.83
CA ARG A 258 -14.90 1.36 -21.67
C ARG A 258 -14.05 0.85 -22.82
N PHE A 259 -14.30 -0.39 -23.27
CA PHE A 259 -13.60 -0.97 -24.41
C PHE A 259 -13.88 -0.21 -25.72
N GLU A 260 -15.15 0.08 -26.01
CA GLU A 260 -15.56 0.89 -27.17
C GLU A 260 -14.90 2.28 -27.11
N ARG A 261 -14.91 2.92 -25.94
CA ARG A 261 -14.26 4.22 -25.74
C ARG A 261 -12.74 4.17 -25.91
N GLN A 262 -12.08 3.12 -25.45
CA GLN A 262 -10.64 2.92 -25.64
C GLN A 262 -10.26 2.76 -27.11
N LEU A 263 -11.12 2.10 -27.90
CA LEU A 263 -10.95 2.01 -29.36
C LEU A 263 -11.13 3.38 -30.03
N GLU A 264 -12.14 4.15 -29.62
CA GLU A 264 -12.37 5.52 -30.12
C GLU A 264 -11.19 6.46 -29.83
N LEU A 265 -10.61 6.35 -28.62
CA LEU A 265 -9.47 7.16 -28.20
C LEU A 265 -8.14 6.67 -28.80
N GLY A 266 -8.11 5.50 -29.42
CA GLY A 266 -6.88 4.86 -29.91
C GLY A 266 -5.94 4.35 -28.81
N ILE A 267 -6.41 4.30 -27.56
CA ILE A 267 -5.67 3.70 -26.43
C ILE A 267 -5.47 2.21 -26.67
N VAL A 268 -6.50 1.56 -27.18
CA VAL A 268 -6.44 0.17 -27.60
C VAL A 268 -6.41 0.11 -29.14
N PRO A 269 -5.50 -0.67 -29.75
CA PRO A 269 -5.41 -0.75 -31.21
C PRO A 269 -6.68 -1.29 -31.88
N PRO A 270 -7.03 -0.82 -33.10
CA PRO A 270 -8.11 -1.40 -33.89
C PRO A 270 -7.95 -2.91 -34.07
N GLY A 271 -9.06 -3.66 -33.99
CA GLY A 271 -9.06 -5.12 -34.12
C GLY A 271 -8.71 -5.88 -32.84
N THR A 272 -8.39 -5.19 -31.74
CA THR A 272 -8.31 -5.81 -30.41
C THR A 272 -9.62 -6.50 -30.08
N ARG A 273 -9.56 -7.63 -29.36
CA ARG A 273 -10.73 -8.37 -28.90
C ARG A 273 -10.94 -8.09 -27.42
N LEU A 274 -12.19 -8.01 -26.99
CA LEU A 274 -12.49 -8.04 -25.57
C LEU A 274 -12.43 -9.51 -25.11
N PRO A 275 -11.56 -9.88 -24.15
CA PRO A 275 -11.51 -11.24 -23.62
C PRO A 275 -12.85 -11.66 -23.01
N PRO A 276 -13.13 -12.97 -22.90
CA PRO A 276 -14.26 -13.44 -22.09
C PRO A 276 -14.13 -12.92 -20.64
N SER A 277 -15.21 -13.00 -19.87
CA SER A 277 -15.13 -12.73 -18.43
C SER A 277 -14.16 -13.69 -17.76
N ASN A 278 -13.40 -13.18 -16.80
CA ASN A 278 -12.50 -13.97 -15.99
C ASN A 278 -13.31 -15.05 -15.25
N PRO A 279 -12.76 -16.27 -15.06
CA PRO A 279 -13.39 -17.30 -14.24
C PRO A 279 -13.78 -16.77 -12.86
N GLY A 280 -14.99 -17.11 -12.39
CA GLY A 280 -15.51 -16.69 -11.09
C GLY A 280 -16.24 -15.33 -11.06
N VAL A 281 -16.22 -14.56 -12.15
CA VAL A 281 -17.02 -13.33 -12.27
C VAL A 281 -18.45 -13.67 -12.72
N PRO A 282 -19.48 -13.44 -11.89
CA PRO A 282 -20.86 -13.68 -12.32
C PRO A 282 -21.28 -12.66 -13.38
N ALA A 283 -22.19 -13.08 -14.26
CA ALA A 283 -22.87 -12.14 -15.15
C ALA A 283 -23.72 -11.18 -14.30
N TRP A 284 -23.76 -9.90 -14.66
CA TRP A 284 -24.54 -8.90 -13.92
C TRP A 284 -26.02 -9.26 -13.83
N ASP A 285 -26.59 -9.78 -14.93
CA ASP A 285 -27.99 -10.15 -15.02
C ASP A 285 -28.33 -11.41 -14.20
N SER A 286 -27.34 -12.21 -13.77
CA SER A 286 -27.58 -13.35 -12.88
C SER A 286 -27.70 -12.97 -11.41
N LEU A 287 -27.39 -11.72 -11.04
CA LEU A 287 -27.54 -11.23 -9.67
C LEU A 287 -29.01 -10.98 -9.33
N THR A 288 -29.33 -10.96 -8.04
CA THR A 288 -30.60 -10.46 -7.53
C THR A 288 -30.68 -8.93 -7.60
N ALA A 289 -31.88 -8.37 -7.40
CA ALA A 289 -32.05 -6.91 -7.41
C ALA A 289 -31.28 -6.21 -6.28
N ASP A 290 -31.27 -6.80 -5.08
CA ASP A 290 -30.54 -6.27 -3.93
C ASP A 290 -29.03 -6.34 -4.14
N GLU A 291 -28.52 -7.46 -4.69
CA GLU A 291 -27.11 -7.58 -5.05
C GLU A 291 -26.69 -6.54 -6.09
N ARG A 292 -27.49 -6.31 -7.14
CA ARG A 292 -27.21 -5.26 -8.12
C ARG A 292 -27.15 -3.88 -7.49
N THR A 293 -28.09 -3.56 -6.61
CA THR A 293 -28.15 -2.27 -5.89
C THR A 293 -26.88 -2.04 -5.07
N VAL A 294 -26.49 -3.03 -4.28
CA VAL A 294 -25.28 -2.96 -3.45
C VAL A 294 -24.01 -2.90 -4.31
N CYS A 295 -23.91 -3.75 -5.33
CA CYS A 295 -22.76 -3.78 -6.23
C CYS A 295 -22.57 -2.43 -6.94
N ALA A 296 -23.65 -1.79 -7.39
CA ALA A 296 -23.59 -0.46 -8.00
C ALA A 296 -23.06 0.58 -7.00
N ARG A 297 -23.56 0.58 -5.76
CA ARG A 297 -23.13 1.54 -4.71
C ARG A 297 -21.64 1.43 -4.36
N PHE A 298 -21.08 0.22 -4.36
CA PHE A 298 -19.63 0.04 -4.19
C PHE A 298 -18.82 0.71 -5.31
N MET A 299 -19.29 0.65 -6.56
CA MET A 299 -18.62 1.29 -7.70
C MET A 299 -18.80 2.81 -7.69
N GLU A 300 -19.97 3.31 -7.26
CA GLU A 300 -20.18 4.75 -7.02
C GLU A 300 -19.18 5.29 -6.00
N THR A 301 -18.97 4.54 -4.91
CA THR A 301 -18.01 4.90 -3.85
C THR A 301 -16.58 4.93 -4.38
N TYR A 302 -16.18 3.90 -5.14
CA TYR A 302 -14.85 3.84 -5.76
C TYR A 302 -14.62 4.99 -6.76
N ALA A 303 -15.60 5.26 -7.62
CA ALA A 303 -15.51 6.33 -8.61
C ALA A 303 -15.38 7.72 -7.96
N ALA A 304 -16.15 7.96 -6.88
CA ALA A 304 -16.01 9.17 -6.08
C ALA A 304 -14.63 9.28 -5.41
N PHE A 305 -14.01 8.15 -5.04
CA PHE A 305 -12.68 8.16 -4.42
C PHE A 305 -11.59 8.52 -5.44
N VAL A 306 -11.69 8.01 -6.66
CA VAL A 306 -10.82 8.36 -7.77
C VAL A 306 -11.00 9.84 -8.16
N GLU A 307 -12.24 10.33 -8.31
CA GLU A 307 -12.50 11.75 -8.59
C GLU A 307 -11.96 12.67 -7.49
N HIS A 308 -12.23 12.36 -6.21
CA HIS A 308 -11.72 13.16 -5.10
C HIS A 308 -10.18 13.21 -5.08
N THR A 309 -9.51 12.12 -5.47
CA THR A 309 -8.05 12.08 -5.59
C THR A 309 -7.55 12.92 -6.77
N ASP A 310 -8.25 12.91 -7.91
CA ASP A 310 -7.98 13.80 -9.04
C ASP A 310 -8.09 15.28 -8.64
N GLU A 311 -9.09 15.65 -7.86
CA GLU A 311 -9.23 17.00 -7.30
C GLU A 311 -7.99 17.40 -6.46
N GLN A 312 -7.45 16.48 -5.67
CA GLN A 312 -6.23 16.74 -4.88
C GLN A 312 -4.99 16.89 -5.78
N ILE A 313 -4.90 16.13 -6.87
CA ILE A 313 -3.87 16.32 -7.90
C ILE A 313 -4.00 17.71 -8.54
N GLY A 314 -5.23 18.16 -8.80
CA GLY A 314 -5.54 19.52 -9.25
C GLY A 314 -5.01 20.58 -8.28
N ARG A 315 -5.21 20.40 -6.98
CA ARG A 315 -4.68 21.30 -5.92
C ARG A 315 -3.15 21.33 -5.90
N LEU A 316 -2.48 20.19 -6.03
CA LEU A 316 -1.02 20.15 -6.13
C LEU A 316 -0.52 20.91 -7.37
N ARG A 317 -1.16 20.70 -8.53
CA ARG A 317 -0.82 21.41 -9.76
C ARG A 317 -0.99 22.93 -9.61
N ALA A 318 -2.10 23.38 -9.03
CA ALA A 318 -2.34 24.79 -8.76
C ALA A 318 -1.27 25.38 -7.83
N GLN A 319 -0.77 24.59 -6.87
CA GLN A 319 0.33 24.99 -6.00
C GLN A 319 1.65 25.15 -6.76
N LEU A 320 1.98 24.23 -7.68
CA LEU A 320 3.17 24.36 -8.54
C LEU A 320 3.07 25.60 -9.44
N GLU A 321 1.90 25.90 -9.96
CA GLU A 321 1.65 27.12 -10.76
C GLU A 321 1.81 28.38 -9.91
N ARG A 322 1.22 28.41 -8.71
CA ARG A 322 1.35 29.54 -7.77
C ARG A 322 2.79 29.84 -7.37
N LEU A 323 3.63 28.81 -7.29
CA LEU A 323 5.05 28.93 -6.94
C LEU A 323 5.97 29.19 -8.15
N ASP A 324 5.40 29.27 -9.36
CA ASP A 324 6.13 29.41 -10.62
C ASP A 324 7.13 28.25 -10.84
N LEU A 325 6.67 27.03 -10.56
CA LEU A 325 7.45 25.79 -10.70
C LEU A 325 6.88 24.86 -11.78
N ALA A 326 5.62 25.06 -12.20
CA ALA A 326 4.91 24.12 -13.07
C ALA A 326 5.56 23.91 -14.45
N GLN A 327 6.16 24.94 -15.05
CA GLN A 327 6.77 24.83 -16.38
C GLN A 327 7.97 23.88 -16.41
N ASP A 328 8.80 23.93 -15.37
CA ASP A 328 10.03 23.15 -15.26
C ASP A 328 9.93 22.05 -14.19
N THR A 329 8.80 21.37 -14.17
CA THR A 329 8.56 20.19 -13.34
C THR A 329 8.17 19.01 -14.23
N LEU A 330 8.95 17.93 -14.17
CA LEU A 330 8.60 16.63 -14.72
C LEU A 330 7.67 15.92 -13.73
N VAL A 331 6.41 15.78 -14.11
CA VAL A 331 5.41 15.00 -13.36
C VAL A 331 5.25 13.64 -14.01
N VAL A 332 5.45 12.58 -13.23
CA VAL A 332 5.22 11.18 -13.61
C VAL A 332 4.08 10.63 -12.76
N LEU A 333 2.95 10.30 -13.39
CA LEU A 333 1.79 9.72 -12.74
C LEU A 333 1.60 8.27 -13.19
N LEU A 334 1.47 7.35 -12.23
CA LEU A 334 1.16 5.95 -12.49
C LEU A 334 0.28 5.31 -11.41
N SER A 335 -0.34 4.18 -11.73
CA SER A 335 -0.84 3.22 -10.72
C SER A 335 0.24 2.18 -10.41
N ASP A 336 0.32 1.67 -9.19
CA ASP A 336 1.37 0.72 -8.78
C ASP A 336 1.08 -0.75 -9.18
N ASN A 337 -0.17 -1.08 -9.49
CA ASN A 337 -0.60 -2.35 -10.08
C ASN A 337 -1.99 -2.21 -10.71
N GLY A 338 -2.50 -3.27 -11.34
CA GLY A 338 -3.89 -3.27 -11.79
C GLY A 338 -4.90 -3.36 -10.65
N ALA A 339 -6.19 -3.37 -11.00
CA ALA A 339 -7.30 -3.34 -10.04
C ALA A 339 -7.27 -4.52 -9.06
N SER A 340 -7.69 -4.28 -7.82
CA SER A 340 -7.74 -5.30 -6.76
C SER A 340 -9.02 -6.13 -6.82
N PRO A 341 -8.97 -7.47 -6.76
CA PRO A 341 -10.16 -8.32 -6.73
C PRO A 341 -10.66 -8.65 -5.30
N GLU A 342 -10.10 -8.01 -4.27
CA GLU A 342 -10.19 -8.44 -2.85
C GLU A 342 -11.53 -8.14 -2.15
N GLY A 343 -12.58 -7.75 -2.89
CA GLY A 343 -13.94 -7.59 -2.33
C GLY A 343 -14.87 -8.78 -2.59
N GLY A 344 -14.38 -9.87 -3.20
CA GLY A 344 -15.18 -11.08 -3.45
C GLY A 344 -16.30 -10.91 -4.48
N ARG A 345 -17.32 -11.78 -4.43
CA ARG A 345 -18.36 -11.88 -5.46
C ARG A 345 -19.27 -10.65 -5.54
N ILE A 346 -19.69 -10.11 -4.39
CA ILE A 346 -20.68 -9.01 -4.30
C ILE A 346 -20.16 -7.75 -3.61
N GLY A 347 -18.86 -7.70 -3.29
CA GLY A 347 -18.26 -6.63 -2.50
C GLY A 347 -18.41 -6.87 -1.01
N THR A 348 -17.83 -5.96 -0.23
CA THR A 348 -17.95 -6.00 1.23
C THR A 348 -17.91 -4.61 1.84
N VAL A 349 -18.70 -4.36 2.89
CA VAL A 349 -18.64 -3.12 3.68
C VAL A 349 -17.60 -3.18 4.79
N ASN A 350 -17.03 -4.35 5.05
CA ASN A 350 -15.86 -4.52 5.91
C ASN A 350 -14.93 -5.59 5.33
N THR A 351 -13.87 -5.18 4.63
CA THR A 351 -12.90 -6.10 4.00
C THR A 351 -12.28 -7.11 4.98
N ARG A 352 -12.29 -6.82 6.29
CA ARG A 352 -11.85 -7.82 7.30
C ARG A 352 -12.76 -9.05 7.35
N LYS A 353 -14.07 -8.90 7.16
CA LYS A 353 -15.00 -10.04 7.05
C LYS A 353 -14.58 -10.96 5.89
N HIS A 354 -14.26 -10.37 4.74
CA HIS A 354 -13.75 -11.12 3.58
C HIS A 354 -12.47 -11.90 3.90
N PHE A 355 -11.47 -11.27 4.52
CA PHE A 355 -10.23 -11.96 4.93
C PHE A 355 -10.42 -12.97 6.09
N PHE A 356 -11.53 -12.90 6.82
CA PHE A 356 -11.88 -13.87 7.86
C PHE A 356 -12.82 -14.98 7.35
N TYR A 357 -13.20 -14.95 6.07
CA TYR A 357 -14.23 -15.81 5.48
C TYR A 357 -15.52 -15.77 6.29
N GLU A 358 -15.81 -14.60 6.87
CA GLU A 358 -17.07 -14.36 7.55
C GLU A 358 -18.15 -14.07 6.49
N PRO A 359 -19.25 -14.83 6.46
CA PRO A 359 -20.35 -14.55 5.56
C PRO A 359 -20.91 -13.14 5.81
N GLU A 360 -21.10 -12.40 4.73
CA GLU A 360 -21.75 -11.09 4.75
C GLU A 360 -23.01 -11.16 3.85
N PRO A 361 -24.20 -11.44 4.42
CA PRO A 361 -25.42 -11.52 3.63
C PRO A 361 -25.75 -10.15 3.04
N VAL A 362 -26.27 -10.11 1.80
CA VAL A 362 -26.53 -8.87 1.05
C VAL A 362 -27.37 -7.82 1.80
N ALA A 363 -28.23 -8.24 2.73
CA ALA A 363 -29.02 -7.33 3.56
C ALA A 363 -28.15 -6.39 4.42
N GLU A 364 -26.96 -6.81 4.85
CA GLU A 364 -26.03 -5.99 5.62
C GLU A 364 -25.47 -4.80 4.82
N PRO A 365 -24.79 -5.00 3.68
CA PRO A 365 -24.32 -3.88 2.87
C PRO A 365 -25.47 -3.06 2.29
N LEU A 366 -26.65 -3.66 2.04
CA LEU A 366 -27.84 -2.92 1.62
C LEU A 366 -28.32 -1.93 2.68
N ALA A 367 -28.36 -2.35 3.95
CA ALA A 367 -28.71 -1.47 5.07
C ALA A 367 -27.71 -0.32 5.29
N LEU A 368 -26.48 -0.48 4.80
CA LEU A 368 -25.41 0.53 4.88
C LEU A 368 -25.17 1.29 3.57
N ALA A 369 -25.96 1.05 2.51
CA ALA A 369 -25.71 1.63 1.18
C ALA A 369 -25.62 3.17 1.18
N ASP A 370 -26.46 3.85 1.96
CA ASP A 370 -26.45 5.31 2.08
C ASP A 370 -25.26 5.86 2.88
N ARG A 371 -24.63 5.02 3.72
CA ARG A 371 -23.48 5.37 4.57
C ARG A 371 -22.16 4.79 4.06
N MET A 372 -22.20 4.02 2.97
CA MET A 372 -21.03 3.45 2.31
C MET A 372 -20.04 4.56 1.95
N GLY A 373 -18.74 4.31 2.13
CA GLY A 373 -17.69 5.32 1.92
C GLY A 373 -17.47 6.28 3.10
N GLY A 374 -18.37 6.32 4.08
CA GLY A 374 -18.17 7.08 5.32
C GLY A 374 -17.23 6.38 6.31
N GLU A 375 -17.02 7.03 7.46
CA GLU A 375 -16.21 6.51 8.59
C GLU A 375 -16.73 5.17 9.15
N ASP A 376 -17.98 4.83 8.89
CA ASP A 376 -18.64 3.61 9.36
C ASP A 376 -18.52 2.42 8.39
N SER A 377 -17.73 2.56 7.32
CA SER A 377 -17.48 1.48 6.37
C SER A 377 -15.99 1.29 6.11
N PHE A 378 -15.60 0.03 5.90
CA PHE A 378 -14.26 -0.38 5.52
C PHE A 378 -14.33 -1.15 4.20
N SER A 379 -14.85 -0.49 3.15
CA SER A 379 -15.45 -1.15 2.00
C SER A 379 -14.49 -1.55 0.87
N HIS A 380 -14.87 -2.55 0.08
CA HIS A 380 -14.25 -2.94 -1.18
C HIS A 380 -15.31 -3.36 -2.20
N TYR A 381 -15.13 -3.00 -3.48
CA TYR A 381 -16.05 -3.41 -4.55
C TYR A 381 -15.92 -4.91 -4.93
N PRO A 382 -16.93 -5.48 -5.61
CA PRO A 382 -16.86 -6.84 -6.15
C PRO A 382 -15.86 -7.05 -7.30
N VAL A 383 -15.43 -8.30 -7.49
CA VAL A 383 -14.51 -8.75 -8.56
C VAL A 383 -14.97 -8.41 -9.99
N GLY A 384 -16.29 -8.28 -10.21
CA GLY A 384 -16.85 -7.82 -11.48
C GLY A 384 -16.43 -6.39 -11.83
N TRP A 385 -16.36 -5.49 -10.83
CA TRP A 385 -15.85 -4.13 -11.04
C TRP A 385 -14.34 -4.10 -11.22
N ALA A 386 -13.57 -4.92 -10.50
CA ALA A 386 -12.14 -5.09 -10.77
C ALA A 386 -11.89 -5.44 -12.26
N GLN A 387 -12.78 -6.24 -12.86
CA GLN A 387 -12.67 -6.64 -14.27
C GLN A 387 -12.95 -5.48 -15.21
N ALA A 388 -13.99 -4.70 -14.92
CA ALA A 388 -14.30 -3.49 -15.67
C ALA A 388 -13.16 -2.44 -15.54
N SER A 389 -12.54 -2.34 -14.37
CA SER A 389 -11.39 -1.48 -14.09
C SER A 389 -10.14 -1.84 -14.89
N ASN A 390 -9.95 -3.10 -15.24
CA ASN A 390 -8.80 -3.55 -16.05
C ASN A 390 -9.07 -3.63 -17.55
N THR A 391 -10.24 -3.19 -18.04
CA THR A 391 -10.62 -3.29 -19.46
C THR A 391 -9.51 -2.83 -20.42
N PRO A 392 -9.17 -3.58 -21.48
CA PRO A 392 -9.74 -4.88 -21.88
C PRO A 392 -8.98 -6.08 -21.31
N LEU A 393 -8.05 -5.88 -20.39
CA LEU A 393 -7.04 -6.85 -19.99
C LEU A 393 -7.61 -7.95 -19.09
N LYS A 394 -6.96 -9.13 -19.13
CA LYS A 394 -7.33 -10.30 -18.30
C LYS A 394 -6.78 -10.18 -16.88
N TRP A 395 -7.51 -10.73 -15.92
CA TRP A 395 -7.13 -10.82 -14.51
C TRP A 395 -6.85 -9.46 -13.82
N TYR A 396 -6.12 -9.51 -12.71
CA TYR A 396 -6.08 -8.47 -11.68
C TYR A 396 -4.70 -8.35 -11.04
N LYS A 397 -4.57 -7.42 -10.07
CA LYS A 397 -3.54 -7.47 -9.03
C LYS A 397 -3.25 -8.92 -8.61
N THR A 398 -1.99 -9.23 -8.32
CA THR A 398 -1.39 -10.56 -8.11
C THR A 398 -1.05 -11.39 -9.36
N HIS A 399 -1.60 -11.09 -10.54
CA HIS A 399 -1.42 -11.89 -11.75
C HIS A 399 -0.37 -11.28 -12.70
N THR A 400 0.34 -12.10 -13.47
CA THR A 400 1.30 -11.62 -14.48
C THR A 400 0.66 -11.28 -15.83
N HIS A 401 -0.63 -11.57 -16.01
CA HIS A 401 -1.46 -11.11 -17.14
C HIS A 401 -1.60 -9.59 -17.17
N GLY A 402 -2.04 -9.05 -18.30
CA GLY A 402 -2.16 -7.61 -18.54
C GLY A 402 -2.91 -6.86 -17.42
N GLY A 403 -4.00 -7.41 -16.89
CA GLY A 403 -4.78 -6.75 -15.84
C GLY A 403 -4.10 -6.71 -14.47
N GLY A 404 -2.99 -7.43 -14.27
CA GLY A 404 -2.17 -7.29 -13.07
C GLY A 404 -0.95 -6.40 -13.27
N VAL A 405 -0.34 -6.45 -14.45
CA VAL A 405 0.96 -5.79 -14.71
C VAL A 405 0.90 -4.57 -15.62
N ARG A 406 -0.19 -4.27 -16.33
CA ARG A 406 -0.30 -3.00 -17.08
C ARG A 406 -1.01 -1.96 -16.23
N ALA A 407 -0.40 -0.78 -16.18
CA ALA A 407 -0.91 0.35 -15.41
C ALA A 407 -0.94 1.59 -16.30
N PRO A 408 -1.83 2.55 -16.02
CA PRO A 408 -1.78 3.84 -16.69
C PRO A 408 -0.47 4.55 -16.32
N LEU A 409 0.16 5.18 -17.31
CA LEU A 409 1.28 6.10 -17.12
C LEU A 409 1.04 7.38 -17.90
N VAL A 410 1.12 8.51 -17.21
CA VAL A 410 1.06 9.86 -17.77
C VAL A 410 2.32 10.62 -17.36
N VAL A 411 2.97 11.25 -18.34
CA VAL A 411 4.17 12.08 -18.11
C VAL A 411 3.89 13.49 -18.61
N ASP A 412 3.96 14.48 -17.72
CA ASP A 412 3.75 15.89 -18.04
C ASP A 412 5.00 16.70 -17.69
N TRP A 413 5.48 17.50 -18.64
CA TRP A 413 6.65 18.36 -18.48
C TRP A 413 6.61 19.44 -19.57
N PRO A 414 5.94 20.58 -19.30
CA PRO A 414 5.70 21.60 -20.32
C PRO A 414 6.97 22.11 -21.02
N ALA A 415 8.07 22.30 -20.28
CA ALA A 415 9.32 22.79 -20.85
C ALA A 415 10.06 21.77 -21.74
N GLY A 416 9.86 20.46 -21.51
CA GLY A 416 10.65 19.42 -22.16
C GLY A 416 9.89 18.47 -23.08
N ILE A 417 8.56 18.46 -23.05
CA ILE A 417 7.73 17.69 -23.99
C ILE A 417 7.25 18.60 -25.12
N ARG A 418 7.74 18.33 -26.34
CA ARG A 418 7.37 19.08 -27.55
C ARG A 418 6.32 18.37 -28.41
N ARG A 419 6.12 17.08 -28.19
CA ARG A 419 5.22 16.22 -28.97
C ARG A 419 4.29 15.45 -28.03
N PRO A 420 3.25 16.09 -27.48
CA PRO A 420 2.29 15.38 -26.64
C PRO A 420 1.58 14.25 -27.39
N GLY A 421 0.97 13.34 -26.65
CA GLY A 421 0.12 12.26 -27.18
C GLY A 421 0.59 10.85 -26.79
N LEU A 422 0.00 9.87 -27.46
CA LEU A 422 0.13 8.46 -27.12
C LEU A 422 1.55 7.91 -27.40
N ARG A 423 1.99 6.96 -26.57
CA ARG A 423 3.21 6.15 -26.68
C ARG A 423 2.86 4.68 -26.53
N THR A 424 3.38 3.86 -27.44
CA THR A 424 3.02 2.44 -27.58
C THR A 424 4.17 1.48 -27.30
N GLN A 425 5.37 2.02 -27.06
CA GLN A 425 6.56 1.24 -26.75
C GLN A 425 6.38 0.48 -25.44
N PHE A 426 6.91 -0.74 -25.39
CA PHE A 426 6.87 -1.54 -24.17
C PHE A 426 7.85 -0.96 -23.15
N HIS A 427 7.33 -0.62 -21.99
CA HIS A 427 8.12 -0.12 -20.87
C HIS A 427 7.67 -0.77 -19.56
N HIS A 428 8.58 -0.77 -18.58
CA HIS A 428 8.32 -1.24 -17.23
C HIS A 428 8.72 -0.16 -16.23
N VAL A 429 8.16 -0.17 -15.02
CA VAL A 429 8.40 0.85 -13.98
C VAL A 429 9.88 1.02 -13.59
N THR A 430 10.71 0.01 -13.81
CA THR A 430 12.17 0.12 -13.71
C THR A 430 12.78 1.19 -14.61
N ASP A 431 12.09 1.57 -15.67
CA ASP A 431 12.55 2.50 -16.71
C ASP A 431 12.42 3.97 -16.28
N ILE A 432 11.66 4.27 -15.21
CA ILE A 432 11.43 5.63 -14.74
C ILE A 432 12.69 6.26 -14.16
N VAL A 433 13.42 5.56 -13.28
CA VAL A 433 14.67 6.07 -12.68
C VAL A 433 15.73 6.44 -13.73
N PRO A 434 16.13 5.57 -14.68
CA PRO A 434 17.10 5.95 -15.69
C PRO A 434 16.61 7.12 -16.57
N THR A 435 15.30 7.26 -16.78
CA THR A 435 14.72 8.40 -17.49
C THR A 435 14.93 9.71 -16.74
N VAL A 436 14.65 9.72 -15.43
CA VAL A 436 14.86 10.92 -14.61
C VAL A 436 16.34 11.28 -14.54
N LEU A 437 17.22 10.29 -14.35
CA LEU A 437 18.66 10.51 -14.33
C LEU A 437 19.16 11.08 -15.67
N GLU A 438 18.71 10.53 -16.81
CA GLU A 438 19.06 11.05 -18.14
C GLU A 438 18.59 12.50 -18.33
N ILE A 439 17.34 12.81 -17.95
CA ILE A 439 16.78 14.18 -18.03
C ILE A 439 17.57 15.15 -17.14
N ALA A 440 17.98 14.70 -15.96
CA ALA A 440 18.77 15.51 -15.04
C ALA A 440 20.25 15.64 -15.45
N GLY A 441 20.71 14.88 -16.46
CA GLY A 441 22.11 14.84 -16.88
C GLY A 441 23.01 14.08 -15.90
N LEU A 442 22.46 13.12 -15.16
CA LEU A 442 23.12 12.38 -14.09
C LEU A 442 23.34 10.90 -14.45
N GLY A 443 24.40 10.32 -13.91
CA GLY A 443 24.65 8.88 -13.96
C GLY A 443 24.31 8.20 -12.63
N ALA A 444 23.87 6.94 -12.67
CA ALA A 444 23.75 6.15 -11.45
C ALA A 444 25.16 5.84 -10.89
N PRO A 445 25.40 6.02 -9.58
CA PRO A 445 26.72 5.81 -8.99
C PRO A 445 27.07 4.32 -8.95
N ALA A 446 28.31 3.97 -9.28
CA ALA A 446 28.84 2.61 -9.14
C ALA A 446 29.05 2.20 -7.67
N VAL A 447 29.31 3.19 -6.79
CA VAL A 447 29.46 3.02 -5.34
C VAL A 447 28.69 4.13 -4.66
N TYR A 448 27.84 3.79 -3.69
CA TYR A 448 27.09 4.75 -2.88
C TYR A 448 27.42 4.53 -1.41
N ARG A 449 27.92 5.56 -0.72
CA ARG A 449 28.31 5.51 0.71
C ARG A 449 29.17 4.28 1.06
N GLY A 450 30.16 3.99 0.22
CA GLY A 450 31.07 2.84 0.38
C GLY A 450 30.50 1.48 -0.01
N THR A 451 29.24 1.39 -0.46
CA THR A 451 28.59 0.15 -0.90
C THR A 451 28.55 0.06 -2.43
N PRO A 452 29.11 -0.99 -3.06
CA PRO A 452 28.97 -1.23 -4.49
C PRO A 452 27.51 -1.37 -4.90
N GLN A 453 27.11 -0.71 -5.98
CA GLN A 453 25.72 -0.67 -6.42
C GLN A 453 25.44 -1.70 -7.51
N LEU A 454 24.25 -2.28 -7.47
CA LEU A 454 23.72 -3.08 -8.58
C LEU A 454 23.57 -2.18 -9.82
N PRO A 455 23.78 -2.69 -11.04
CA PRO A 455 23.50 -1.91 -12.24
C PRO A 455 22.02 -1.53 -12.31
N ILE A 456 21.71 -0.39 -12.94
CA ILE A 456 20.33 -0.07 -13.33
C ILE A 456 19.87 -1.12 -14.34
N GLN A 457 18.67 -1.66 -14.15
CA GLN A 457 18.11 -2.72 -14.99
C GLN A 457 16.98 -2.19 -15.91
N GLY A 458 16.49 -0.99 -15.65
CA GLY A 458 15.58 -0.28 -16.54
C GLY A 458 16.25 0.28 -17.78
N THR A 459 15.45 0.55 -18.81
CA THR A 459 15.85 1.24 -20.03
C THR A 459 15.15 2.58 -20.10
N SER A 460 15.88 3.69 -20.13
CA SER A 460 15.27 5.02 -20.21
C SER A 460 14.25 5.12 -21.35
N LEU A 461 13.10 5.73 -21.06
CA LEU A 461 12.04 5.99 -22.03
C LEU A 461 12.15 7.39 -22.67
N ARG A 462 13.19 8.17 -22.34
CA ARG A 462 13.39 9.55 -22.85
C ARG A 462 13.37 9.64 -24.37
N TYR A 463 13.85 8.61 -25.08
CA TYR A 463 13.82 8.55 -26.54
C TYR A 463 12.41 8.70 -27.12
N THR A 464 11.39 8.24 -26.38
CA THR A 464 9.99 8.33 -26.83
C THR A 464 9.45 9.76 -26.79
N PHE A 465 10.05 10.69 -26.04
CA PHE A 465 9.47 12.03 -25.84
C PHE A 465 9.36 12.80 -27.16
N ASP A 466 10.38 12.69 -28.02
CA ASP A 466 10.45 13.38 -29.31
C ASP A 466 10.15 12.44 -30.50
N GLU A 467 10.18 11.13 -30.29
CA GLU A 467 9.98 10.12 -31.34
C GLU A 467 8.84 9.15 -30.97
N PRO A 468 7.55 9.53 -31.18
CA PRO A 468 6.41 8.71 -30.81
C PRO A 468 6.36 7.31 -31.46
N GLN A 469 7.03 7.16 -32.60
CA GLN A 469 7.04 5.93 -33.42
C GLN A 469 8.38 5.19 -33.34
N ALA A 470 9.30 5.59 -32.45
CA ALA A 470 10.54 4.85 -32.28
C ALA A 470 10.24 3.41 -31.82
N PRO A 471 11.02 2.41 -32.29
CA PRO A 471 10.86 1.05 -31.81
C PRO A 471 11.22 0.96 -30.33
N THR A 472 10.61 0.00 -29.63
CA THR A 472 10.95 -0.31 -28.24
C THR A 472 12.45 -0.59 -28.11
N ARG A 473 13.12 0.13 -27.19
CA ARG A 473 14.54 -0.10 -26.87
C ARG A 473 14.77 -1.10 -25.73
N LYS A 474 13.74 -1.41 -24.94
CA LYS A 474 13.84 -2.35 -23.83
C LYS A 474 14.04 -3.78 -24.38
N PRO A 475 15.07 -4.52 -23.95
CA PRO A 475 15.40 -5.82 -24.53
C PRO A 475 14.48 -6.94 -24.05
N SER A 476 14.18 -6.99 -22.75
CA SER A 476 13.27 -7.97 -22.15
C SER A 476 12.80 -7.51 -20.77
N GLN A 477 11.78 -8.18 -20.23
CA GLN A 477 11.29 -7.96 -18.87
C GLN A 477 10.63 -9.23 -18.32
N TYR A 478 11.10 -9.72 -17.18
CA TYR A 478 10.40 -10.79 -16.45
C TYR A 478 9.38 -10.21 -15.46
N PHE A 479 8.42 -11.06 -15.08
CA PHE A 479 7.42 -10.83 -14.05
C PHE A 479 7.33 -12.07 -13.17
N GLU A 480 7.31 -11.89 -11.86
CA GLU A 480 7.01 -12.96 -10.91
C GLU A 480 6.30 -12.37 -9.70
N LEU A 481 5.22 -13.02 -9.27
CA LEU A 481 4.61 -12.78 -7.98
C LEU A 481 3.78 -14.00 -7.54
N LEU A 482 4.04 -14.49 -6.32
CA LEU A 482 3.32 -15.62 -5.71
C LEU A 482 3.23 -16.83 -6.65
N GLY A 483 4.30 -17.12 -7.37
CA GLY A 483 4.39 -18.25 -8.29
C GLY A 483 3.88 -18.00 -9.70
N ASN A 484 3.10 -16.93 -9.93
CA ASN A 484 2.73 -16.53 -11.29
C ASN A 484 3.97 -16.02 -12.00
N ARG A 485 4.31 -16.61 -13.14
CA ARG A 485 5.53 -16.29 -13.92
C ARG A 485 5.16 -15.62 -15.23
N GLY A 486 6.02 -14.72 -15.69
CA GLY A 486 5.89 -14.06 -16.98
C GLY A 486 7.21 -13.56 -17.52
N ILE A 487 7.35 -13.49 -18.84
CA ILE A 487 8.52 -12.94 -19.53
C ILE A 487 8.08 -12.31 -20.84
N TRP A 488 8.56 -11.11 -21.12
CA TRP A 488 8.38 -10.41 -22.39
C TRP A 488 9.71 -10.21 -23.10
N GLN A 489 9.74 -10.41 -24.42
CA GLN A 489 10.83 -10.05 -25.32
C GLN A 489 10.29 -9.81 -26.74
N ASP A 490 10.70 -8.70 -27.36
CA ASP A 490 10.43 -8.38 -28.78
C ASP A 490 8.95 -8.54 -29.20
N GLY A 491 8.04 -8.06 -28.36
CA GLY A 491 6.60 -8.10 -28.62
C GLY A 491 5.92 -9.41 -28.21
N TRP A 492 6.68 -10.43 -27.79
CA TRP A 492 6.15 -11.72 -27.33
C TRP A 492 6.15 -11.80 -25.82
N LYS A 493 5.09 -12.39 -25.25
CA LYS A 493 4.96 -12.63 -23.82
C LYS A 493 4.55 -14.07 -23.56
N ALA A 494 5.33 -14.77 -22.74
CA ALA A 494 4.98 -16.08 -22.19
C ALA A 494 4.67 -15.94 -20.70
N LEU A 495 3.62 -16.59 -20.21
CA LEU A 495 3.20 -16.47 -18.81
C LEU A 495 2.44 -17.68 -18.31
N THR A 496 2.17 -17.73 -17.01
CA THR A 496 1.41 -18.79 -16.31
C THR A 496 0.39 -18.18 -15.37
N HIS A 497 -0.70 -18.91 -15.13
CA HIS A 497 -1.59 -18.72 -13.98
C HIS A 497 -1.30 -19.84 -12.98
N HIS A 498 -0.67 -19.51 -11.86
CA HIS A 498 -0.25 -20.48 -10.85
C HIS A 498 -1.29 -20.59 -9.72
N VAL A 499 -1.65 -21.82 -9.37
CA VAL A 499 -2.49 -22.12 -8.20
C VAL A 499 -1.59 -22.46 -7.04
N ALA A 500 -1.57 -21.60 -6.01
CA ALA A 500 -0.72 -21.79 -4.84
C ALA A 500 -0.92 -23.17 -4.19
N GLY A 501 0.18 -23.83 -3.82
CA GLY A 501 0.23 -25.17 -3.25
C GLY A 501 0.36 -26.30 -4.29
N THR A 502 0.20 -26.01 -5.58
CA THR A 502 0.41 -26.99 -6.66
C THR A 502 1.85 -26.98 -7.16
N ARG A 503 2.25 -27.99 -7.93
CA ARG A 503 3.62 -28.07 -8.46
C ARG A 503 3.78 -27.07 -9.62
N PHE A 504 4.85 -26.27 -9.61
CA PHE A 504 5.15 -25.34 -10.70
C PHE A 504 5.33 -26.00 -12.08
N GLU A 505 5.63 -27.29 -12.13
CA GLU A 505 5.74 -28.02 -13.40
C GLU A 505 4.37 -28.34 -14.03
N ASP A 506 3.30 -28.29 -13.24
CA ASP A 506 1.94 -28.57 -13.70
C ASP A 506 1.26 -27.32 -14.30
N ASP A 507 1.85 -26.13 -14.10
CA ASP A 507 1.35 -24.88 -14.66
C ASP A 507 1.32 -24.90 -16.19
N VAL A 508 0.22 -24.43 -16.75
CA VAL A 508 0.06 -24.25 -18.19
C VAL A 508 0.66 -22.92 -18.60
N TRP A 509 1.66 -22.98 -19.49
CA TRP A 509 2.23 -21.78 -20.11
C TRP A 509 1.39 -21.33 -21.31
N GLU A 510 1.00 -20.06 -21.29
CA GLU A 510 0.36 -19.35 -22.39
C GLU A 510 1.40 -18.52 -23.16
N LEU A 511 1.16 -18.26 -24.45
CA LEU A 511 2.04 -17.44 -25.30
C LEU A 511 1.22 -16.44 -26.13
N TYR A 512 1.59 -15.15 -26.07
CA TYR A 512 0.93 -14.07 -26.78
C TYR A 512 1.92 -13.21 -27.58
N HIS A 513 1.48 -12.65 -28.71
CA HIS A 513 2.19 -11.58 -29.43
C HIS A 513 1.46 -10.25 -29.22
N LEU A 514 1.93 -9.46 -28.25
CA LEU A 514 1.22 -8.28 -27.73
C LEU A 514 1.06 -7.15 -28.75
N ASP A 515 1.94 -7.05 -29.74
CA ASP A 515 1.81 -6.07 -30.83
C ASP A 515 0.61 -6.35 -31.75
N ARG A 516 0.10 -7.58 -31.73
CA ARG A 516 -1.08 -8.02 -32.52
C ARG A 516 -2.28 -8.36 -31.65
N ASP A 517 -2.03 -8.71 -30.39
CA ASP A 517 -3.04 -9.08 -29.41
C ASP A 517 -2.80 -8.32 -28.11
N PHE A 518 -3.29 -7.08 -28.09
CA PHE A 518 -3.17 -6.19 -26.94
C PHE A 518 -3.78 -6.79 -25.66
N SER A 519 -4.79 -7.63 -25.81
CA SER A 519 -5.67 -8.15 -24.75
C SER A 519 -5.33 -9.56 -24.26
N GLU A 520 -4.33 -10.22 -24.83
CA GLU A 520 -3.96 -11.61 -24.52
C GLU A 520 -5.14 -12.59 -24.74
N CYS A 521 -5.88 -12.44 -25.85
CA CYS A 521 -7.02 -13.28 -26.23
C CYS A 521 -6.65 -14.56 -26.99
N VAL A 522 -5.54 -14.57 -27.73
CA VAL A 522 -5.16 -15.67 -28.64
C VAL A 522 -3.90 -16.33 -28.13
N ASP A 523 -4.06 -17.45 -27.42
CA ASP A 523 -2.93 -18.25 -26.95
C ASP A 523 -2.31 -19.03 -28.12
N LEU A 524 -1.05 -18.70 -28.41
CA LEU A 524 -0.24 -19.28 -29.47
C LEU A 524 0.70 -20.39 -28.98
N ALA A 525 0.59 -20.82 -27.72
CA ALA A 525 1.51 -21.80 -27.13
C ALA A 525 1.60 -23.10 -27.94
N ARG A 526 0.46 -23.59 -28.45
CA ARG A 526 0.40 -24.80 -29.30
C ARG A 526 0.93 -24.57 -30.71
N GLU A 527 0.76 -23.36 -31.24
CA GLU A 527 1.14 -23.00 -32.61
C GLU A 527 2.62 -22.60 -32.72
N GLN A 528 3.22 -22.12 -31.63
CA GLN A 528 4.58 -21.60 -31.56
C GLN A 528 5.39 -22.24 -30.39
N PRO A 529 5.49 -23.59 -30.31
CA PRO A 529 6.09 -24.27 -29.16
C PRO A 529 7.58 -23.98 -28.99
N GLU A 530 8.33 -23.81 -30.08
CA GLU A 530 9.75 -23.46 -30.03
C GLU A 530 9.98 -22.07 -29.42
N ARG A 531 9.11 -21.11 -29.76
CA ARG A 531 9.14 -19.75 -29.22
C ARG A 531 8.79 -19.74 -27.74
N LEU A 532 7.78 -20.50 -27.35
CA LEU A 532 7.44 -20.69 -25.95
C LEU A 532 8.61 -21.28 -25.17
N ALA A 533 9.26 -22.32 -25.70
CA ALA A 533 10.44 -22.92 -25.07
C ALA A 533 11.60 -21.92 -24.91
N ALA A 534 11.87 -21.10 -25.93
CA ALA A 534 12.90 -20.07 -25.87
C ALA A 534 12.61 -19.01 -24.80
N LEU A 535 11.36 -18.54 -24.69
CA LEU A 535 10.95 -17.58 -23.67
C LEU A 535 10.99 -18.19 -22.26
N ARG A 536 10.58 -19.45 -22.09
CA ARG A 536 10.71 -20.16 -20.80
C ARG A 536 12.17 -20.24 -20.35
N GLN A 537 13.09 -20.58 -21.26
CA GLN A 537 14.52 -20.58 -20.95
C GLN A 537 15.04 -19.18 -20.63
N LEU A 538 14.53 -18.13 -21.30
CA LEU A 538 14.86 -16.75 -20.97
C LEU A 538 14.39 -16.39 -19.55
N PHE A 539 13.14 -16.73 -19.20
CA PHE A 539 12.61 -16.55 -17.85
C PHE A 539 13.52 -17.23 -16.81
N GLU A 540 13.92 -18.48 -17.03
CA GLU A 540 14.80 -19.20 -16.08
C GLU A 540 16.17 -18.53 -15.89
N ARG A 541 16.74 -17.96 -16.96
CA ARG A 541 18.00 -17.21 -16.87
C ARG A 541 17.82 -15.91 -16.10
N GLU A 542 16.80 -15.13 -16.42
CA GLU A 542 16.46 -13.89 -15.73
C GLU A 542 16.14 -14.14 -14.24
N ALA A 543 15.40 -15.21 -13.95
CA ALA A 543 15.04 -15.62 -12.60
C ALA A 543 16.27 -15.92 -11.74
N ARG A 544 17.28 -16.61 -12.31
CA ARG A 544 18.55 -16.87 -11.63
C ARG A 544 19.38 -15.59 -11.48
N ALA A 545 19.45 -14.77 -12.51
CA ALA A 545 20.24 -13.53 -12.51
C ALA A 545 19.70 -12.49 -11.50
N HIS A 546 18.39 -12.51 -11.25
CA HIS A 546 17.71 -11.49 -10.46
C HIS A 546 17.16 -12.00 -9.11
N SER A 547 17.64 -13.15 -8.63
CA SER A 547 17.26 -13.71 -7.32
C SER A 547 15.76 -13.97 -7.16
N VAL A 548 15.07 -14.33 -8.25
CA VAL A 548 13.67 -14.77 -8.21
C VAL A 548 13.55 -16.16 -7.57
N LEU A 549 14.61 -16.97 -7.62
CA LEU A 549 14.60 -18.31 -7.03
C LEU A 549 14.96 -18.28 -5.53
N PRO A 550 14.35 -19.15 -4.69
CA PRO A 550 13.29 -20.10 -5.07
C PRO A 550 11.97 -19.39 -5.35
N LEU A 551 11.18 -19.94 -6.29
CA LEU A 551 9.78 -19.54 -6.44
C LEU A 551 9.05 -19.88 -5.13
N ASP A 552 8.30 -18.93 -4.62
CA ASP A 552 7.64 -19.08 -3.33
C ASP A 552 6.24 -18.45 -3.38
N ASP A 553 5.25 -19.33 -3.50
CA ASP A 553 3.81 -19.11 -3.63
C ASP A 553 3.09 -19.05 -2.27
N ARG A 554 3.82 -19.27 -1.16
CA ARG A 554 3.27 -19.24 0.19
C ARG A 554 2.81 -17.84 0.57
N LEU A 555 1.66 -17.77 1.23
CA LEU A 555 1.13 -16.52 1.79
C LEU A 555 1.07 -16.61 3.32
N PHE A 556 0.23 -17.50 3.84
CA PHE A 556 -0.03 -17.60 5.26
C PHE A 556 1.08 -18.34 6.02
N GLU A 557 1.74 -19.31 5.39
CA GLU A 557 2.85 -20.06 5.98
C GLU A 557 4.00 -19.13 6.36
N ARG A 558 4.24 -18.08 5.55
CA ARG A 558 5.23 -17.04 5.83
C ARG A 558 4.87 -16.25 7.09
N ILE A 559 3.58 -15.95 7.29
CA ILE A 559 3.08 -15.27 8.48
C ILE A 559 3.20 -16.18 9.71
N ALA A 560 2.81 -17.45 9.58
CA ALA A 560 2.89 -18.45 10.64
C ALA A 560 4.33 -18.61 11.15
N ALA A 561 5.30 -18.77 10.24
CA ALA A 561 6.71 -18.91 10.59
C ALA A 561 7.24 -17.71 11.38
N ARG A 562 6.82 -16.49 11.00
CA ARG A 562 7.19 -15.26 11.72
C ARG A 562 6.53 -15.14 13.08
N MET A 563 5.31 -15.64 13.26
CA MET A 563 4.64 -15.64 14.56
C MET A 563 5.34 -16.51 15.59
N GLN A 564 6.06 -17.55 15.16
CA GLN A 564 6.82 -18.41 16.06
C GLN A 564 8.07 -17.72 16.63
N SER A 565 8.65 -16.76 15.91
CA SER A 565 9.84 -16.01 16.34
C SER A 565 9.53 -14.64 16.96
N ALA A 566 8.25 -14.27 17.07
CA ALA A 566 7.83 -13.02 17.68
C ALA A 566 7.99 -13.04 19.21
N PRO A 567 8.26 -11.89 19.87
CA PRO A 567 8.24 -11.80 21.32
C PRO A 567 6.88 -12.24 21.90
N THR A 568 6.90 -12.90 23.05
CA THR A 568 5.70 -13.26 23.81
C THR A 568 5.41 -12.29 24.95
N GLU A 569 6.37 -11.43 25.29
CA GLU A 569 6.26 -10.44 26.37
C GLU A 569 6.37 -9.03 25.82
N TYR A 570 5.43 -8.18 26.22
CA TYR A 570 5.40 -6.77 25.84
C TYR A 570 5.11 -5.91 27.05
N LEU A 571 5.76 -4.75 27.11
CA LEU A 571 5.65 -3.78 28.19
C LEU A 571 5.33 -2.40 27.64
N TYR A 572 4.28 -1.79 28.16
CA TYR A 572 3.74 -0.51 27.73
C TYR A 572 3.61 0.43 28.92
N TYR A 573 3.80 1.71 28.66
CA TYR A 573 3.75 2.78 29.65
C TYR A 573 2.78 3.86 29.20
N PRO A 574 2.05 4.53 30.11
CA PRO A 574 1.27 5.71 29.73
C PRO A 574 2.20 6.79 29.13
N GLY A 575 1.66 7.60 28.23
CA GLY A 575 2.43 8.66 27.55
C GLY A 575 3.35 8.15 26.44
N MET A 576 3.41 6.84 26.19
CA MET A 576 4.09 6.29 25.01
C MET A 576 3.48 6.81 23.70
N SER A 577 4.29 6.79 22.66
CA SER A 577 3.82 6.94 21.29
C SER A 577 2.97 5.74 20.86
N ARG A 578 2.00 5.95 19.95
CA ARG A 578 1.18 4.88 19.36
C ARG A 578 2.07 3.79 18.79
N THR A 579 1.92 2.53 19.18
CA THR A 579 2.63 1.41 18.55
C THR A 579 1.94 1.02 17.25
N ASP A 580 2.70 0.83 16.18
CA ASP A 580 2.14 0.44 14.88
C ASP A 580 1.44 -0.93 14.95
N ARG A 581 0.36 -1.09 14.18
CA ARG A 581 -0.46 -2.31 14.15
C ARG A 581 0.32 -3.57 13.82
N LEU A 582 1.44 -3.48 13.10
CA LEU A 582 2.29 -4.60 12.73
C LEU A 582 3.30 -4.97 13.85
N ARG A 583 3.55 -4.04 14.78
CA ARG A 583 4.40 -4.25 15.97
C ARG A 583 3.61 -4.58 17.23
N SER A 584 2.31 -4.32 17.24
CA SER A 584 1.42 -4.75 18.32
C SER A 584 1.44 -6.28 18.51
N PRO A 585 1.15 -6.78 19.73
CA PRO A 585 1.11 -8.21 20.01
C PRO A 585 0.14 -8.93 19.07
N ASN A 586 0.55 -10.09 18.54
CA ASN A 586 -0.34 -10.89 17.70
C ASN A 586 -1.13 -11.89 18.56
N LEU A 587 -2.39 -11.56 18.85
CA LEU A 587 -3.26 -12.40 19.69
C LEU A 587 -3.80 -13.64 18.96
N THR A 588 -3.58 -13.76 17.65
CA THR A 588 -4.13 -14.83 16.81
C THR A 588 -3.70 -16.21 17.30
N GLY A 589 -4.68 -17.07 17.56
CA GLY A 589 -4.45 -18.49 17.85
C GLY A 589 -3.78 -18.81 19.20
N ARG A 590 -3.63 -17.84 20.11
CA ARG A 590 -2.92 -17.96 21.39
C ARG A 590 -3.76 -17.52 22.58
N SER A 591 -3.53 -18.14 23.73
CA SER A 591 -3.90 -17.57 25.03
C SER A 591 -3.11 -16.28 25.27
N HIS A 592 -3.69 -15.32 25.98
CA HIS A 592 -3.02 -14.07 26.29
C HIS A 592 -3.51 -13.44 27.59
N ARG A 593 -2.64 -12.67 28.25
CA ARG A 593 -2.94 -11.99 29.50
C ARG A 593 -2.47 -10.54 29.43
N PHE A 594 -3.36 -9.61 29.76
CA PHE A 594 -3.05 -8.21 30.00
C PHE A 594 -3.01 -7.97 31.50
N THR A 595 -2.00 -7.27 31.98
CA THR A 595 -1.85 -6.94 33.41
C THR A 595 -1.49 -5.47 33.55
N ALA A 596 -2.20 -4.72 34.40
CA ALA A 596 -1.96 -3.30 34.64
C ALA A 596 -1.67 -3.07 36.14
N ASP A 597 -0.60 -2.34 36.43
CA ASP A 597 -0.31 -1.81 37.78
C ASP A 597 -0.87 -0.39 37.85
N VAL A 598 -1.88 -0.18 38.69
CA VAL A 598 -2.65 1.08 38.75
C VAL A 598 -2.89 1.52 40.18
N GLU A 599 -3.04 2.83 40.37
CA GLU A 599 -3.63 3.43 41.56
C GLU A 599 -5.03 3.93 41.22
N LEU A 600 -6.03 3.37 41.90
CA LEU A 600 -7.44 3.73 41.75
C LEU A 600 -7.84 4.73 42.85
N ASP A 601 -8.71 5.67 42.51
CA ASP A 601 -9.39 6.61 43.41
C ASP A 601 -10.89 6.25 43.51
N GLY A 602 -11.16 4.98 43.79
CA GLY A 602 -12.50 4.42 43.87
C GLY A 602 -13.31 4.62 42.57
N PRO A 603 -14.64 4.86 42.66
CA PRO A 603 -15.51 5.01 41.48
C PRO A 603 -15.20 6.21 40.58
N ARG A 604 -14.33 7.14 41.01
CA ARG A 604 -13.95 8.33 40.21
C ARG A 604 -12.90 8.01 39.14
N THR A 605 -12.18 6.90 39.28
CA THR A 605 -11.22 6.49 38.26
C THR A 605 -11.94 6.00 37.02
N GLN A 606 -11.51 6.52 35.87
CA GLN A 606 -12.02 6.15 34.57
C GLN A 606 -10.89 6.25 33.53
N GLY A 607 -11.11 5.64 32.37
CA GLY A 607 -10.23 5.76 31.21
C GLY A 607 -9.62 4.44 30.77
N VAL A 608 -8.97 4.49 29.61
CA VAL A 608 -8.40 3.32 28.93
C VAL A 608 -7.07 2.90 29.56
N LEU A 609 -6.92 1.61 29.81
CA LEU A 609 -5.66 0.97 30.21
C LEU A 609 -4.86 0.60 28.96
N LEU A 610 -5.47 -0.12 28.02
CA LEU A 610 -4.86 -0.56 26.77
C LEU A 610 -5.93 -0.68 25.66
N CYS A 611 -5.64 -0.24 24.44
CA CYS A 611 -6.54 -0.45 23.31
C CYS A 611 -5.76 -0.62 21.99
N ALA A 612 -6.36 -1.34 21.03
CA ALA A 612 -5.83 -1.49 19.68
C ALA A 612 -6.95 -1.62 18.64
N GLY A 613 -6.67 -1.21 17.39
CA GLY A 613 -7.60 -1.39 16.27
C GLY A 613 -8.73 -0.37 16.24
N THR A 614 -9.89 -0.78 15.72
CA THR A 614 -11.03 0.09 15.37
C THR A 614 -12.36 -0.60 15.70
N ALA A 615 -13.50 0.08 15.47
CA ALA A 615 -14.83 -0.51 15.49
C ALA A 615 -15.04 -1.65 14.47
N PHE A 616 -14.17 -1.81 13.46
CA PHE A 616 -14.25 -2.90 12.48
C PHE A 616 -13.55 -4.17 12.92
N CYS A 617 -12.57 -4.04 13.82
CA CYS A 617 -11.77 -5.09 14.41
C CYS A 617 -10.79 -4.46 15.42
N GLY A 618 -10.92 -4.80 16.70
CA GLY A 618 -10.06 -4.24 17.74
C GLY A 618 -10.40 -4.76 19.13
N TYR A 619 -9.77 -4.19 20.14
CA TYR A 619 -10.13 -4.40 21.53
C TYR A 619 -9.82 -3.14 22.35
N THR A 620 -10.52 -3.00 23.48
CA THR A 620 -10.23 -1.96 24.47
C THR A 620 -10.45 -2.49 25.88
N TRP A 621 -9.52 -2.16 26.78
CA TRP A 621 -9.54 -2.53 28.18
C TRP A 621 -9.48 -1.25 29.01
N PHE A 622 -10.52 -0.98 29.79
CA PHE A 622 -10.73 0.32 30.41
C PHE A 622 -11.46 0.24 31.75
N VAL A 623 -11.43 1.34 32.51
CA VAL A 623 -12.20 1.53 33.73
C VAL A 623 -13.28 2.59 33.47
N ARG A 624 -14.50 2.35 33.94
CA ARG A 624 -15.61 3.32 33.87
C ARG A 624 -16.56 3.09 35.04
N ASP A 625 -16.96 4.15 35.74
CA ASP A 625 -17.98 4.12 36.79
C ASP A 625 -17.77 3.02 37.84
N GLY A 626 -16.51 2.84 38.27
CA GLY A 626 -16.12 1.79 39.22
C GLY A 626 -16.18 0.37 38.66
N ARG A 627 -16.18 0.19 37.34
CA ARG A 627 -16.13 -1.12 36.66
C ARG A 627 -14.88 -1.26 35.81
N LEU A 628 -14.31 -2.46 35.81
CA LEU A 628 -13.30 -2.88 34.85
C LEU A 628 -13.99 -3.54 33.67
N VAL A 629 -13.70 -3.10 32.46
CA VAL A 629 -14.37 -3.55 31.23
C VAL A 629 -13.33 -3.95 30.19
N HIS A 630 -13.55 -5.10 29.54
CA HIS A 630 -12.84 -5.48 28.33
C HIS A 630 -13.85 -5.71 27.20
N GLU A 631 -13.64 -5.02 26.09
CA GLU A 631 -14.41 -5.12 24.86
C GLU A 631 -13.52 -5.73 23.77
N TYR A 632 -13.98 -6.81 23.15
CA TYR A 632 -13.33 -7.44 22.00
C TYR A 632 -14.25 -7.35 20.79
N VAL A 633 -13.78 -6.69 19.72
CA VAL A 633 -14.56 -6.47 18.49
C VAL A 633 -14.05 -7.43 17.41
N PHE A 634 -14.77 -8.51 17.14
CA PHE A 634 -14.42 -9.43 16.05
C PHE A 634 -14.65 -8.75 14.70
N SER A 635 -15.86 -8.24 14.49
CA SER A 635 -16.32 -7.44 13.36
C SER A 635 -17.53 -6.59 13.78
N PRO A 636 -18.01 -5.61 12.97
CA PRO A 636 -19.21 -4.86 13.30
C PRO A 636 -20.40 -5.78 13.58
N GLY A 637 -21.00 -5.64 14.76
CA GLY A 637 -22.11 -6.50 15.23
C GLY A 637 -21.68 -7.79 15.94
N VAL A 638 -20.41 -8.19 15.85
CA VAL A 638 -19.86 -9.37 16.54
C VAL A 638 -18.79 -8.90 17.52
N HIS A 639 -19.19 -8.76 18.79
CA HIS A 639 -18.30 -8.33 19.86
C HIS A 639 -18.55 -9.15 21.13
N GLU A 640 -17.54 -9.20 21.98
CA GLU A 640 -17.58 -9.89 23.27
C GLU A 640 -17.25 -8.87 24.35
N HIS A 641 -18.16 -8.76 25.32
CA HIS A 641 -18.10 -7.80 26.40
C HIS A 641 -18.02 -8.52 27.74
N ILE A 642 -17.04 -8.17 28.56
CA ILE A 642 -16.93 -8.63 29.95
C ILE A 642 -16.66 -7.44 30.86
N GLU A 643 -17.43 -7.36 31.95
CA GLU A 643 -17.25 -6.33 32.97
C GLU A 643 -17.30 -6.89 34.39
N ALA A 644 -16.66 -6.17 35.30
CA ALA A 644 -16.61 -6.51 36.72
C ALA A 644 -16.65 -5.24 37.59
N VAL A 645 -17.35 -5.28 38.72
CA VAL A 645 -17.34 -4.19 39.71
C VAL A 645 -16.01 -4.19 40.46
N LEU A 646 -15.36 -3.03 40.52
CA LEU A 646 -14.14 -2.81 41.28
C LEU A 646 -14.45 -2.46 42.74
N PRO A 647 -13.57 -2.79 43.70
CA PRO A 647 -13.73 -2.38 45.08
C PRO A 647 -13.79 -0.84 45.22
N PRO A 648 -14.62 -0.29 46.12
CA PRO A 648 -14.85 1.15 46.19
C PRO A 648 -13.72 1.95 46.83
N LYS A 649 -12.67 1.30 47.35
CA LYS A 649 -11.61 1.96 48.13
C LYS A 649 -10.39 2.29 47.27
N PRO A 650 -9.76 3.46 47.47
CA PRO A 650 -8.49 3.76 46.84
C PRO A 650 -7.43 2.73 47.20
N ALA A 651 -6.73 2.21 46.20
CA ALA A 651 -5.68 1.22 46.38
C ALA A 651 -4.79 1.19 45.14
N ARG A 652 -3.49 0.92 45.38
CA ARG A 652 -2.62 0.41 44.33
C ARG A 652 -2.91 -1.07 44.15
N VAL A 653 -3.31 -1.48 42.96
CA VAL A 653 -3.79 -2.82 42.66
C VAL A 653 -3.25 -3.29 41.31
N ARG A 654 -3.24 -4.60 41.12
CA ARG A 654 -2.95 -5.23 39.85
C ARG A 654 -4.24 -5.71 39.21
N LEU A 655 -4.65 -5.05 38.14
CA LEU A 655 -5.77 -5.51 37.31
C LEU A 655 -5.25 -6.49 36.27
N ALA A 656 -6.03 -7.51 35.93
CA ALA A 656 -5.71 -8.37 34.81
C ALA A 656 -6.94 -8.80 34.01
N TYR A 657 -6.75 -8.90 32.69
CA TYR A 657 -7.62 -9.58 31.75
C TYR A 657 -6.86 -10.79 31.20
N GLU A 658 -7.49 -11.95 31.16
CA GLU A 658 -6.93 -13.17 30.61
C GLU A 658 -7.90 -13.78 29.62
N PHE A 659 -7.39 -14.18 28.46
CA PHE A 659 -8.04 -15.09 27.53
C PHE A 659 -7.29 -16.41 27.52
N ARG A 660 -7.98 -17.48 27.89
CA ARG A 660 -7.48 -18.85 27.81
C ARG A 660 -8.16 -19.56 26.66
N LYS A 661 -7.38 -19.93 25.66
CA LYS A 661 -7.85 -20.71 24.52
C LYS A 661 -8.39 -22.07 24.99
N THR A 662 -9.59 -22.43 24.53
CA THR A 662 -10.22 -23.75 24.78
C THR A 662 -10.54 -24.50 23.49
N GLY A 663 -10.38 -23.85 22.34
CA GLY A 663 -10.48 -24.45 21.00
C GLY A 663 -9.68 -23.62 19.98
N PRO A 664 -9.66 -24.00 18.69
CA PRO A 664 -8.84 -23.32 17.67
C PRO A 664 -9.11 -21.82 17.55
N THR A 665 -10.37 -21.41 17.68
CA THR A 665 -10.81 -20.01 17.52
C THR A 665 -11.73 -19.55 18.66
N SER A 666 -11.64 -20.15 19.86
CA SER A 666 -12.53 -19.81 20.98
C SER A 666 -11.82 -20.02 22.32
N GLY A 667 -12.32 -19.36 23.36
CA GLY A 667 -11.75 -19.49 24.70
C GLY A 667 -12.58 -18.81 25.78
N GLU A 668 -12.10 -18.93 27.00
CA GLU A 668 -12.68 -18.32 28.19
C GLU A 668 -11.95 -17.03 28.53
N THR A 669 -12.69 -16.02 28.99
CA THR A 669 -12.12 -14.76 29.46
C THR A 669 -12.28 -14.61 30.96
N THR A 670 -11.34 -13.94 31.62
CA THR A 670 -11.37 -13.69 33.06
C THR A 670 -10.89 -12.27 33.36
N LEU A 671 -11.63 -11.56 34.20
CA LEU A 671 -11.19 -10.31 34.83
C LEU A 671 -10.82 -10.58 36.28
N SER A 672 -9.70 -10.03 36.74
CA SER A 672 -9.22 -10.20 38.12
C SER A 672 -8.53 -8.97 38.68
N ILE A 673 -8.49 -8.90 40.01
CA ILE A 673 -7.78 -7.88 40.81
C ILE A 673 -6.91 -8.58 41.84
N ASP A 674 -5.62 -8.29 41.86
CA ASP A 674 -4.63 -8.91 42.77
C ASP A 674 -4.71 -10.45 42.81
N GLY A 675 -5.03 -11.06 41.67
CA GLY A 675 -5.21 -12.51 41.51
C GLY A 675 -6.59 -13.04 41.91
N GLN A 676 -7.46 -12.23 42.50
CA GLN A 676 -8.85 -12.59 42.77
C GLN A 676 -9.70 -12.41 41.51
N VAL A 677 -10.36 -13.48 41.07
CA VAL A 677 -11.31 -13.45 39.95
C VAL A 677 -12.55 -12.62 40.31
N LEU A 678 -12.90 -11.68 39.45
CA LEU A 678 -14.08 -10.83 39.58
C LEU A 678 -15.20 -11.22 38.61
N ALA A 679 -14.84 -11.59 37.38
CA ALA A 679 -15.79 -12.03 36.36
C ALA A 679 -15.14 -13.06 35.44
N THR A 680 -15.97 -13.90 34.85
CA THR A 680 -15.60 -14.84 33.79
C THR A 680 -16.55 -14.66 32.62
N GLY A 681 -16.07 -14.95 31.42
CA GLY A 681 -16.82 -14.85 30.19
C GLY A 681 -16.27 -15.79 29.15
N ARG A 682 -16.69 -15.60 27.90
CA ARG A 682 -16.27 -16.44 26.77
C ARG A 682 -16.08 -15.56 25.56
N ILE A 683 -15.07 -15.87 24.74
CA ILE A 683 -15.01 -15.42 23.36
C ILE A 683 -15.35 -16.62 22.49
N SER A 684 -16.48 -16.53 21.80
CA SER A 684 -16.98 -17.58 20.92
C SER A 684 -16.16 -17.71 19.64
N ARG A 685 -15.62 -16.59 19.14
CA ARG A 685 -14.82 -16.49 17.91
C ARG A 685 -13.68 -15.48 18.09
N THR A 686 -12.44 -15.94 17.93
CA THR A 686 -11.25 -15.08 17.83
C THR A 686 -10.85 -14.86 16.39
N TRP A 687 -10.17 -13.76 16.09
CA TRP A 687 -9.65 -13.51 14.75
C TRP A 687 -8.80 -14.67 14.24
N PRO A 688 -9.09 -15.15 13.02
CA PRO A 688 -8.32 -16.22 12.39
C PRO A 688 -6.95 -15.76 11.87
N SER A 689 -6.75 -14.44 11.75
CA SER A 689 -5.51 -13.80 11.31
C SER A 689 -5.27 -12.48 12.04
N ARG A 690 -4.08 -11.87 11.87
CA ARG A 690 -3.81 -10.54 12.42
C ARG A 690 -4.83 -9.53 11.85
N ALA A 691 -5.72 -9.05 12.72
CA ALA A 691 -6.90 -8.27 12.33
C ALA A 691 -6.72 -6.76 12.39
N LEU A 692 -5.84 -6.24 13.24
CA LEU A 692 -5.81 -4.81 13.57
C LEU A 692 -5.67 -3.91 12.33
N ASN A 693 -6.56 -2.91 12.23
CA ASN A 693 -6.55 -1.85 11.20
C ASN A 693 -5.66 -0.67 11.59
N THR A 694 -5.59 -0.36 12.88
CA THR A 694 -4.78 0.72 13.45
C THR A 694 -3.99 0.21 14.65
N GLY A 695 -3.02 1.02 15.06
CA GLY A 695 -2.07 0.73 16.11
C GLY A 695 -2.68 0.61 17.50
N MET A 696 -1.79 0.50 18.48
CA MET A 696 -2.12 0.29 19.89
C MET A 696 -1.64 1.45 20.76
N LEU A 697 -2.44 1.77 21.78
CA LEU A 697 -2.21 2.85 22.74
C LEU A 697 -2.38 2.34 24.18
N CYS A 698 -1.67 2.97 25.11
CA CYS A 698 -1.67 2.67 26.54
C CYS A 698 -2.05 3.93 27.33
N GLY A 699 -2.97 3.81 28.29
CA GLY A 699 -3.43 4.92 29.14
C GLY A 699 -4.44 5.90 28.52
N ARG A 700 -4.77 5.72 27.23
CA ARG A 700 -5.76 6.52 26.49
C ARG A 700 -6.15 5.82 25.18
N ASP A 701 -7.25 6.24 24.59
CA ASP A 701 -7.64 5.86 23.23
C ASP A 701 -7.76 7.10 22.35
N ALA A 702 -6.70 7.48 21.66
CA ALA A 702 -6.70 8.63 20.76
C ALA A 702 -7.16 8.29 19.33
N GLY A 703 -7.59 7.04 19.08
CA GLY A 703 -8.01 6.56 17.76
C GLY A 703 -9.53 6.50 17.61
N THR A 704 -10.00 5.65 16.69
CA THR A 704 -11.44 5.41 16.53
C THR A 704 -12.01 4.63 17.70
N ARG A 705 -13.26 4.92 18.04
CA ARG A 705 -14.00 4.26 19.12
C ARG A 705 -14.07 2.74 18.87
N LYS A 706 -13.87 1.94 19.93
CA LYS A 706 -14.06 0.46 19.91
C LYS A 706 -15.25 -0.01 20.73
N SER A 707 -15.67 0.79 21.72
CA SER A 707 -16.77 0.47 22.63
C SER A 707 -17.75 1.64 22.66
N PRO A 708 -19.07 1.38 22.72
CA PRO A 708 -20.08 2.44 22.89
C PRO A 708 -20.00 3.12 24.27
N ASP A 709 -19.22 2.55 25.19
CA ASP A 709 -19.19 2.95 26.60
C ASP A 709 -18.38 4.22 26.91
N TYR A 710 -17.61 4.74 25.94
CA TYR A 710 -16.84 5.97 26.12
C TYR A 710 -16.61 6.73 24.79
N GLU A 711 -16.21 8.00 24.89
CA GLU A 711 -15.67 8.76 23.75
C GLU A 711 -14.14 8.94 23.85
N PRO A 712 -13.37 8.71 22.77
CA PRO A 712 -11.98 9.14 22.67
C PRO A 712 -11.79 10.62 23.13
N PRO A 713 -10.72 10.98 23.86
CA PRO A 713 -9.54 10.17 24.13
C PRO A 713 -9.64 9.22 25.33
N PHE A 714 -10.72 9.31 26.12
CA PHE A 714 -10.96 8.59 27.38
C PHE A 714 -9.68 8.26 28.19
N ALA A 715 -8.91 9.31 28.50
CA ALA A 715 -7.63 9.18 29.18
C ALA A 715 -7.79 8.67 30.61
N PHE A 716 -6.89 7.79 31.06
CA PHE A 716 -6.91 7.24 32.41
C PHE A 716 -6.69 8.35 33.46
N THR A 717 -7.62 8.48 34.40
CA THR A 717 -7.61 9.54 35.42
C THR A 717 -6.90 9.14 36.72
N GLY A 718 -6.64 7.85 36.92
CA GLY A 718 -5.78 7.34 38.00
C GLY A 718 -4.30 7.37 37.62
N VAL A 719 -3.45 6.76 38.45
CA VAL A 719 -2.04 6.53 38.09
C VAL A 719 -1.93 5.17 37.41
N LEU A 720 -1.54 5.12 36.14
CA LEU A 720 -1.19 3.88 35.44
C LEU A 720 0.34 3.76 35.43
N HIS A 721 0.92 2.78 36.10
CA HIS A 721 2.38 2.62 36.14
C HIS A 721 2.89 1.91 34.89
N GLU A 722 2.27 0.78 34.53
CA GLU A 722 2.63 -0.02 33.36
C GLU A 722 1.48 -0.96 32.95
N VAL A 723 1.50 -1.41 31.69
CA VAL A 723 0.70 -2.52 31.18
C VAL A 723 1.60 -3.57 30.57
N ARG A 724 1.47 -4.82 31.00
CA ARG A 724 2.15 -5.99 30.43
C ARG A 724 1.19 -6.81 29.59
N VAL A 725 1.63 -7.26 28.43
CA VAL A 725 0.93 -8.23 27.59
C VAL A 725 1.81 -9.47 27.45
N HIS A 726 1.31 -10.59 27.97
CA HIS A 726 1.92 -11.90 27.83
C HIS A 726 1.11 -12.72 26.82
N LEU A 727 1.79 -13.33 25.85
CA LEU A 727 1.23 -14.30 24.91
C LEU A 727 1.66 -15.70 25.34
N GLY A 728 0.71 -16.63 25.38
CA GLY A 728 0.98 -18.02 25.73
C GLY A 728 1.86 -18.73 24.70
N ASP A 729 2.55 -19.76 25.18
CA ASP A 729 3.34 -20.71 24.37
C ASP A 729 2.47 -21.80 23.73
N ASP A 730 1.14 -21.58 23.65
CA ASP A 730 0.12 -22.49 23.14
C ASP A 730 -0.21 -22.25 21.64
N LEU A 731 0.73 -21.65 20.89
CA LEU A 731 0.63 -21.57 19.44
C LEU A 731 1.01 -22.91 18.81
N GLU A 732 0.00 -23.74 18.58
CA GLU A 732 0.19 -25.03 17.92
C GLU A 732 0.02 -24.92 16.40
N GLY A 733 0.96 -25.49 15.66
CA GLY A 733 0.89 -25.64 14.21
C GLY A 733 0.88 -24.32 13.44
N ASP A 734 0.32 -24.37 12.23
CA ASP A 734 0.04 -23.19 11.43
C ASP A 734 -1.36 -22.68 11.80
N PRO A 735 -1.49 -21.53 12.51
CA PRO A 735 -2.80 -21.00 12.89
C PRO A 735 -3.66 -20.66 11.68
N TYR A 736 -3.06 -20.57 10.49
CA TYR A 736 -3.74 -20.31 9.23
C TYR A 736 -4.05 -21.57 8.43
N ALA A 737 -3.82 -22.78 8.98
CA ALA A 737 -4.03 -24.02 8.23
C ALA A 737 -5.45 -24.17 7.66
N HIS A 738 -6.45 -23.68 8.38
CA HIS A 738 -7.85 -23.67 7.96
C HIS A 738 -8.12 -22.78 6.73
N TYR A 739 -7.26 -21.80 6.43
CA TYR A 739 -7.36 -21.01 5.21
C TYR A 739 -6.96 -21.77 3.95
N ARG A 740 -6.17 -22.84 4.07
CA ARG A 740 -5.77 -23.66 2.92
C ARG A 740 -6.96 -24.40 2.32
N SER A 741 -7.87 -24.92 3.14
CA SER A 741 -9.07 -25.63 2.67
C SER A 741 -10.05 -24.73 1.92
N TYR A 742 -10.19 -23.46 2.33
CA TYR A 742 -11.03 -22.51 1.60
C TYR A 742 -10.44 -22.07 0.25
N ARG A 743 -9.12 -22.24 0.06
CA ARG A 743 -8.42 -21.80 -1.16
C ARG A 743 -8.38 -22.86 -2.27
N THR A 744 -8.55 -24.15 -1.92
CA THR A 744 -8.60 -25.24 -2.91
C THR A 744 -9.96 -25.38 -3.59
N GLY A 745 -10.98 -24.62 -3.17
CA GLY A 745 -12.32 -24.74 -3.72
C GLY A 745 -12.99 -26.07 -3.38
N ASP A 746 -12.49 -26.80 -2.37
CA ASP A 746 -13.14 -27.97 -1.80
C ASP A 746 -14.24 -27.51 -0.83
N GLU A 747 -15.27 -26.86 -1.36
CA GLU A 747 -16.60 -26.86 -0.76
C GLU A 747 -17.60 -27.14 -1.89
N ASP A 748 -18.24 -28.31 -1.78
CA ASP A 748 -19.29 -28.85 -2.67
C ASP A 748 -20.37 -27.83 -3.09
#